data_AF-A0AAU0HRQ5-F1
#
_entry.id   AF-A0AAU0HRQ5-F1
#
_cell.length_a   1.000
_cell.length_b   1.000
_cell.length_c   1.000
_cell.angle_alpha   90.00
_cell.angle_beta   90.00
_cell.angle_gamma   90.00
#
_symmetry.space_group_name_H-M   'P 1'
#
loop_
_entity.id
_entity.type
_entity.pdbx_description
1 polymer ?
#
loop_
_entity_poly.entity_id
_entity_poly.type
_entity_poly.pdbx_seq_one_letter_code
_entity_poly.pdbx_strand_id
1 'polypeptide(L)'
;MSSFSERLKRTALRTIATGHQIALPVFDGSDAARWRVREIATLRLSAMRAGAKLGQWGRADRLVVVLGRDADGVAAFLNTHPLARVVPSFDLPALLGAELSPARIAALIRLYARAFRETGGRWDRWRMGKVASGLEREVVCLGAAWPHDLPDDAAARISKLARAVAPLKLVVVDTGGAEHLRDRVAPAEWHESSPAAMGGDAELSDALLHVAGLPRAAIPAQAAPDAGISIERVHVMSCLSATYDLPLLEHFLGHYTTLGVPPANIHLILNAGEADAPGMARAREILSRWGAAEPELWIGPYSSTAMWERRRNLQCARTTLGDWVISADADELHVYSAGLRETLRALRHHEADWLQGPMIDRVAPGGRLAAVEPDTPLWEQFPVEGDLMCQISRKSEYKDGGGTVKAMLLAAHLVPGLGGHGVIRAECAKRAEEMASAHDIDLDRPRSADERALARARAWQPAPLWGSNIGGHPRITDPVFRLSFPAYVAHFKWRDVLIDELTRRRASGLQTEAATRYSGQLQDFLKDRGTIDLSRMAIKRDWHRPRDWTAQIAHLRAEATSRETGRYPRALWQWPKAADGWHVRQLSFGSASGTAHFHSYYDIPVLDRSETRVAAMRLDIPERPPEAGDRVTVGTVALDGTGFTEIAETAAWSWQQGAMAQFLPGSEDSLVWNDREGSDFVARIHDGSGIRSLDRPVYALAPSGEAALSLDFARLDALRPGYGYAGGHADLSEPAPAGDGIWRIDLESGASRLILSLARAREALLAILGTDERAEHEGAGYAYWFNHCKIAPGGARFTVKLRWRKPGGGWNGTMGVSLTCGMEGEDPRIVARATSHVIWLDDRQLYFWNQGAGYVALKDDAELSWPRETEIFDRRHFAANVHLRHIPDDPNRMVFDTPYAEEVELKLFDRETGQVMPIARWGGHLPAKGPYRCDLHPVPSRDGGRIIVSSPADGRRQIYVAERT
;
A
#
# COMPACT_ATOMS: atom_id res chain seq x y z
N MET A 1 -13.11 42.59 -17.32
CA MET A 1 -13.04 41.16 -17.73
C MET A 1 -14.34 40.61 -18.30
N SER A 2 -15.53 41.08 -17.91
CA SER A 2 -16.81 40.55 -18.43
C SER A 2 -17.03 40.80 -19.93
N SER A 3 -16.65 41.96 -20.49
CA SER A 3 -16.86 42.26 -21.92
C SER A 3 -16.00 41.42 -22.88
N PHE A 4 -14.81 41.01 -22.47
CA PHE A 4 -13.93 40.12 -23.24
C PHE A 4 -14.46 38.69 -23.25
N SER A 5 -14.94 38.20 -22.10
CA SER A 5 -15.59 36.87 -22.00
C SER A 5 -16.86 36.80 -22.85
N GLU A 6 -17.65 37.88 -22.91
CA GLU A 6 -18.90 37.91 -23.66
C GLU A 6 -18.69 38.06 -25.18
N ARG A 7 -17.67 38.82 -25.60
CA ARG A 7 -17.24 38.83 -27.01
C ARG A 7 -16.66 37.48 -27.44
N LEU A 8 -15.85 36.84 -26.60
CA LEU A 8 -15.29 35.52 -26.88
C LEU A 8 -16.40 34.47 -27.00
N LYS A 9 -17.38 34.47 -26.09
CA LYS A 9 -18.58 33.63 -26.15
C LYS A 9 -19.38 33.87 -27.44
N ARG A 10 -19.67 35.12 -27.82
CA ARG A 10 -20.42 35.42 -29.07
C ARG A 10 -19.67 35.00 -30.33
N THR A 11 -18.37 35.26 -30.42
CA THR A 11 -17.56 34.86 -31.58
C THR A 11 -17.48 33.34 -31.69
N ALA A 12 -17.26 32.63 -30.57
CA ALA A 12 -17.27 31.17 -30.55
C ALA A 12 -18.64 30.60 -30.91
N LEU A 13 -19.74 31.14 -30.36
CA LEU A 13 -21.10 30.72 -30.69
C LEU A 13 -21.44 30.94 -32.17
N ARG A 14 -20.98 32.05 -32.77
CA ARG A 14 -21.12 32.28 -34.23
C ARG A 14 -20.31 31.28 -35.06
N THR A 15 -19.08 30.98 -34.66
CA THR A 15 -18.23 29.96 -35.33
C THR A 15 -18.78 28.54 -35.18
N ILE A 16 -19.46 28.24 -34.07
CA ILE A 16 -20.16 26.96 -33.85
C ILE A 16 -21.45 26.89 -34.69
N ALA A 17 -22.16 28.01 -34.85
CA ALA A 17 -23.43 28.08 -35.58
C ALA A 17 -23.30 28.04 -37.11
N THR A 18 -22.10 28.28 -37.67
CA THR A 18 -21.88 28.23 -39.13
C THR A 18 -21.85 26.83 -39.74
N GLY A 19 -22.08 25.76 -38.95
CA GLY A 19 -22.31 24.40 -39.46
C GLY A 19 -21.13 23.73 -40.18
N HIS A 20 -19.92 24.30 -40.12
CA HIS A 20 -18.79 23.72 -40.82
C HIS A 20 -18.43 22.36 -40.24
N GLN A 21 -18.45 21.36 -41.12
CA GLN A 21 -17.91 20.04 -40.86
C GLN A 21 -16.39 20.09 -41.01
N ILE A 22 -15.68 19.67 -39.98
CA ILE A 22 -14.22 19.63 -39.98
C ILE A 22 -13.82 18.18 -39.70
N ALA A 23 -13.01 17.61 -40.59
CA ALA A 23 -12.40 16.32 -40.36
C ALA A 23 -11.32 16.49 -39.28
N LEU A 24 -11.52 15.84 -38.13
CA LEU A 24 -10.54 15.85 -37.06
C LEU A 24 -9.99 14.44 -36.87
N PRO A 25 -8.65 14.28 -36.75
CA PRO A 25 -8.07 13.01 -36.39
C PRO A 25 -8.40 12.71 -34.93
N VAL A 26 -8.95 11.53 -34.66
CA VAL A 26 -9.20 11.04 -33.31
C VAL A 26 -8.20 9.93 -33.02
N PHE A 27 -7.35 10.13 -32.01
CA PHE A 27 -6.43 9.12 -31.52
C PHE A 27 -7.05 8.45 -30.29
N ASP A 28 -7.68 7.29 -30.47
CA ASP A 28 -7.91 6.33 -29.40
C ASP A 28 -6.74 5.33 -29.40
N GLY A 29 -6.14 5.09 -28.24
CA GLY A 29 -4.89 4.32 -28.15
C GLY A 29 -5.00 2.92 -28.76
N SER A 30 -3.89 2.52 -29.41
CA SER A 30 -3.61 1.32 -30.24
C SER A 30 -4.23 1.33 -31.65
N ASP A 31 -3.50 1.98 -32.56
CA ASP A 31 -3.48 1.81 -34.02
C ASP A 31 -4.79 1.99 -34.81
N ALA A 32 -5.15 3.25 -35.08
CA ALA A 32 -5.48 3.77 -36.42
C ALA A 32 -5.84 5.26 -36.34
N ALA A 33 -5.18 6.12 -37.13
CA ALA A 33 -5.65 7.48 -37.35
C ALA A 33 -7.01 7.43 -38.09
N ARG A 34 -8.12 7.47 -37.36
CA ARG A 34 -9.46 7.59 -37.96
C ARG A 34 -9.85 9.06 -38.02
N TRP A 35 -10.00 9.57 -39.23
CA TRP A 35 -10.63 10.86 -39.46
C TRP A 35 -12.12 10.74 -39.18
N ARG A 36 -12.63 11.48 -38.18
CA ARG A 36 -14.07 11.63 -38.00
C ARG A 36 -14.45 13.06 -38.37
N VAL A 37 -15.31 13.20 -39.37
CA VAL A 37 -15.99 14.46 -39.65
C VAL A 37 -16.91 14.73 -38.47
N ARG A 38 -16.58 15.72 -37.66
CA ARG A 38 -17.42 16.14 -36.53
C ARG A 38 -17.95 17.53 -36.82
N GLU A 39 -19.23 17.74 -36.53
CA GLU A 39 -19.75 19.09 -36.46
C GLU A 39 -19.17 19.80 -35.23
N ILE A 40 -18.83 21.07 -35.40
CA ILE A 40 -18.33 21.92 -34.31
C ILE A 40 -19.32 21.91 -33.11
N ALA A 41 -20.62 21.71 -33.36
CA ALA A 41 -21.65 21.59 -32.33
C ALA A 41 -21.52 20.31 -31.45
N THR A 42 -21.05 19.20 -31.99
CA THR A 42 -20.87 17.92 -31.27
C THR A 42 -19.73 17.99 -30.24
N LEU A 43 -18.69 18.78 -30.54
CA LEU A 43 -17.58 19.03 -29.61
C LEU A 43 -18.04 19.82 -28.38
N ARG A 44 -19.02 20.74 -28.53
CA ARG A 44 -19.64 21.48 -27.42
C ARG A 44 -20.38 20.56 -26.46
N LEU A 45 -21.18 19.62 -26.97
CA LEU A 45 -21.93 18.65 -26.16
C LEU A 45 -21.00 17.72 -25.37
N SER A 46 -19.87 17.33 -25.97
CA SER A 46 -18.85 16.51 -25.32
C SER A 46 -18.15 17.27 -24.17
N ALA A 47 -17.84 18.56 -24.38
CA ALA A 47 -17.27 19.42 -23.35
C ALA A 47 -18.26 19.73 -22.21
N MET A 48 -19.54 19.95 -22.51
CA MET A 48 -20.58 20.20 -21.50
C MET A 48 -20.87 18.95 -20.64
N ARG A 49 -20.84 17.74 -21.22
CA ARG A 49 -21.04 16.48 -20.49
C ARG A 49 -19.90 16.16 -19.52
N ALA A 50 -18.68 16.61 -19.81
CA ALA A 50 -17.54 16.47 -18.91
C ALA A 50 -17.65 17.36 -17.65
N GLY A 51 -18.38 18.48 -17.70
CA GLY A 51 -18.49 19.45 -16.59
C GLY A 51 -19.44 19.06 -15.46
N ALA A 52 -20.27 18.04 -15.66
CA ALA A 52 -21.27 17.62 -14.69
C ALA A 52 -20.73 16.60 -13.65
N LYS A 53 -19.44 16.22 -13.69
CA LYS A 53 -18.84 15.22 -12.79
C LYS A 53 -17.57 15.76 -12.10
N LEU A 54 -17.75 16.27 -10.87
CA LEU A 54 -16.81 16.35 -9.72
C LEU A 54 -15.34 16.82 -9.91
N GLY A 55 -14.92 17.80 -9.07
CA GLY A 55 -13.96 17.56 -7.97
C GLY A 55 -12.44 17.53 -8.23
N GLN A 56 -11.80 18.69 -8.05
CA GLN A 56 -10.36 19.00 -7.89
C GLN A 56 -9.43 18.71 -9.09
N TRP A 57 -8.45 19.63 -9.34
CA TRP A 57 -7.15 19.53 -10.05
C TRP A 57 -6.84 20.78 -10.96
N GLY A 58 -5.55 21.05 -11.24
CA GLY A 58 -4.94 22.40 -11.47
C GLY A 58 -4.87 23.00 -12.90
N ARG A 59 -4.14 24.12 -13.04
CA ARG A 59 -4.20 25.11 -14.15
C ARG A 59 -3.58 24.66 -15.51
N ALA A 60 -4.35 24.76 -16.59
CA ALA A 60 -3.87 24.66 -17.98
C ALA A 60 -3.43 26.03 -18.54
N ASP A 61 -2.13 26.32 -18.44
CA ASP A 61 -1.55 27.63 -18.80
C ASP A 61 -0.65 27.60 -20.05
N ARG A 62 -0.51 26.45 -20.72
CA ARG A 62 0.42 26.22 -21.85
C ARG A 62 -0.26 25.62 -23.07
N LEU A 63 0.06 26.15 -24.25
CA LEU A 63 -0.33 25.66 -25.57
C LEU A 63 0.89 25.02 -26.23
N VAL A 64 0.82 23.77 -26.63
CA VAL A 64 1.89 23.05 -27.31
C VAL A 64 1.47 22.83 -28.77
N VAL A 65 2.23 23.35 -29.72
CA VAL A 65 2.10 23.02 -31.14
C VAL A 65 3.17 21.99 -31.46
N VAL A 66 2.76 20.80 -31.89
CA VAL A 66 3.66 19.72 -32.29
C VAL A 66 3.72 19.71 -33.82
N LEU A 67 4.91 19.83 -34.37
CA LEU A 67 5.19 19.69 -35.80
C LEU A 67 5.72 18.28 -36.04
N GLY A 68 4.99 17.49 -36.82
CA GLY A 68 5.38 16.13 -37.22
C GLY A 68 5.47 16.01 -38.73
N ARG A 69 6.39 15.17 -39.21
CA ARG A 69 6.39 14.69 -40.60
C ARG A 69 5.70 13.33 -40.65
N ASP A 70 4.63 13.21 -41.42
CA ASP A 70 4.09 11.92 -41.86
C ASP A 70 4.54 11.62 -43.30
N ALA A 71 4.07 10.51 -43.88
CA ALA A 71 4.46 10.09 -45.22
C ALA A 71 3.98 11.04 -46.34
N ASP A 72 3.04 11.96 -46.04
CA ASP A 72 2.40 12.86 -47.00
C ASP A 72 2.75 14.35 -46.76
N GLY A 73 3.53 14.69 -45.74
CA GLY A 73 4.06 16.04 -45.53
C GLY A 73 4.22 16.46 -44.06
N VAL A 74 4.27 17.77 -43.83
CA VAL A 74 4.44 18.39 -42.50
C VAL A 74 3.06 18.71 -41.92
N ALA A 75 2.64 17.99 -40.88
CA ALA A 75 1.41 18.23 -40.15
C ALA A 75 1.69 18.99 -38.84
N ALA A 76 0.92 20.07 -38.57
CA ALA A 76 1.00 20.81 -37.32
C ALA A 76 -0.23 20.50 -36.45
N PHE A 77 -0.01 20.03 -35.23
CA PHE A 77 -1.08 19.69 -34.28
C PHE A 77 -1.06 20.64 -33.11
N LEU A 78 -2.25 21.13 -32.72
CA LEU A 78 -2.37 22.08 -31.64
C LEU A 78 -2.96 21.41 -30.40
N ASN A 79 -2.13 21.27 -29.37
CA ASN A 79 -2.43 20.63 -28.10
C ASN A 79 -2.46 21.65 -26.96
N THR A 80 -3.47 21.61 -26.11
CA THR A 80 -3.64 22.56 -24.99
C THR A 80 -3.07 22.04 -23.66
N HIS A 81 -2.42 20.86 -23.66
CA HIS A 81 -1.74 20.31 -22.49
C HIS A 81 -0.56 19.36 -22.86
N PRO A 82 0.65 19.53 -22.30
CA PRO A 82 1.85 18.75 -22.68
C PRO A 82 1.85 17.24 -22.32
N LEU A 83 0.75 16.66 -21.83
CA LEU A 83 0.71 15.30 -21.25
C LEU A 83 -0.52 14.45 -21.66
N ALA A 84 -1.12 14.67 -22.83
CA ALA A 84 -2.42 14.05 -23.13
C ALA A 84 -2.34 12.74 -23.94
N ARG A 85 -3.03 11.71 -23.45
CA ARG A 85 -3.48 10.55 -24.24
C ARG A 85 -4.94 10.60 -24.66
N VAL A 86 -5.71 11.60 -24.22
CA VAL A 86 -6.99 11.95 -24.86
C VAL A 86 -7.25 13.45 -24.69
N VAL A 87 -6.74 14.24 -25.62
CA VAL A 87 -7.25 15.59 -25.92
C VAL A 87 -7.39 15.63 -27.44
N PRO A 88 -8.46 16.18 -28.04
CA PRO A 88 -8.52 16.32 -29.49
C PRO A 88 -7.34 17.18 -29.95
N SER A 89 -6.42 16.55 -30.68
CA SER A 89 -5.43 17.23 -31.50
C SER A 89 -6.17 17.93 -32.63
N PHE A 90 -6.05 19.24 -32.70
CA PHE A 90 -6.54 19.99 -33.85
C PHE A 90 -5.50 19.95 -34.94
N ASP A 91 -5.86 19.47 -36.13
CA ASP A 91 -5.06 19.64 -37.35
C ASP A 91 -5.06 21.13 -37.72
N LEU A 92 -3.92 21.77 -37.49
CA LEU A 92 -3.75 23.20 -37.68
C LEU A 92 -3.74 23.58 -39.17
N PRO A 93 -3.07 22.85 -40.08
CA PRO A 93 -3.23 23.02 -41.53
C PRO A 93 -4.69 22.94 -41.99
N ALA A 94 -5.45 21.92 -41.58
CA ALA A 94 -6.86 21.78 -41.96
C ALA A 94 -7.73 22.92 -41.42
N LEU A 95 -7.50 23.37 -40.18
CA LEU A 95 -8.20 24.53 -39.61
C LEU A 95 -7.84 25.85 -40.31
N LEU A 96 -6.59 26.02 -40.72
CA LEU A 96 -6.14 27.19 -41.48
C LEU A 96 -6.63 27.14 -42.93
N GLY A 97 -6.80 25.95 -43.52
CA GLY A 97 -7.36 25.74 -44.85
C GLY A 97 -8.88 25.91 -44.94
N ALA A 98 -9.61 25.67 -43.85
CA ALA A 98 -11.08 25.78 -43.77
C ALA A 98 -11.63 27.23 -43.71
N GLU A 99 -10.92 28.21 -44.28
CA GLU A 99 -11.24 29.67 -44.27
C GLU A 99 -11.46 30.30 -42.87
N LEU A 100 -11.13 29.61 -41.78
CA LEU A 100 -11.26 30.15 -40.43
C LEU A 100 -10.13 31.16 -40.15
N SER A 101 -10.51 32.37 -39.74
CA SER A 101 -9.52 33.37 -39.35
C SER A 101 -8.74 32.92 -38.09
N PRO A 102 -7.46 33.28 -37.93
CA PRO A 102 -6.67 32.95 -36.73
C PRO A 102 -7.35 33.35 -35.41
N ALA A 103 -8.15 34.41 -35.41
CA ALA A 103 -8.92 34.84 -34.25
C ALA A 103 -10.08 33.88 -33.91
N ARG A 104 -10.74 33.27 -34.90
CA ARG A 104 -11.78 32.25 -34.70
C ARG A 104 -11.19 30.93 -34.21
N ILE A 105 -10.05 30.53 -34.77
CA ILE A 105 -9.27 29.36 -34.31
C ILE A 105 -8.84 29.57 -32.84
N ALA A 106 -8.28 30.75 -32.51
CA ALA A 106 -7.93 31.12 -31.13
C ALA A 106 -9.14 31.10 -30.18
N ALA A 107 -10.32 31.55 -30.63
CA ALA A 107 -11.53 31.52 -29.81
C ALA A 107 -11.98 30.08 -29.51
N LEU A 108 -11.89 29.17 -30.48
CA LEU A 108 -12.20 27.75 -30.30
C LEU A 108 -11.24 27.08 -29.30
N ILE A 109 -9.94 27.36 -29.42
CA ILE A 109 -8.89 26.88 -28.51
C ILE A 109 -9.11 27.40 -27.09
N ARG A 110 -9.37 28.71 -26.94
CA ARG A 110 -9.63 29.34 -25.64
C ARG A 110 -10.92 28.79 -25.01
N LEU A 111 -11.96 28.53 -25.81
CA LEU A 111 -13.19 27.90 -25.35
C LEU A 111 -12.94 26.47 -24.87
N TYR A 112 -12.16 25.69 -25.61
CA TYR A 112 -11.82 24.31 -25.25
C TYR A 112 -10.92 24.26 -24.00
N ALA A 113 -9.88 25.09 -23.93
CA ALA A 113 -9.00 25.20 -22.77
C ALA A 113 -9.72 25.77 -21.53
N ARG A 114 -10.75 26.61 -21.72
CA ARG A 114 -11.62 27.09 -20.65
C ARG A 114 -12.56 25.99 -20.17
N ALA A 115 -13.26 25.30 -21.08
CA ALA A 115 -14.08 24.14 -20.73
C ALA A 115 -13.25 23.05 -20.06
N PHE A 116 -12.00 22.82 -20.51
CA PHE A 116 -11.07 21.89 -19.89
C PHE A 116 -10.60 22.35 -18.49
N ARG A 117 -10.27 23.63 -18.31
CA ARG A 117 -10.02 24.24 -16.98
C ARG A 117 -11.22 24.13 -16.05
N GLU A 118 -12.42 24.22 -16.59
CA GLU A 118 -13.68 24.10 -15.86
C GLU A 118 -14.06 22.62 -15.59
N THR A 119 -13.35 21.62 -16.16
CA THR A 119 -13.68 20.17 -16.10
C THR A 119 -12.60 19.25 -15.51
N GLY A 120 -11.36 19.71 -15.28
CA GLY A 120 -10.43 19.11 -14.30
C GLY A 120 -9.73 17.75 -14.58
N GLY A 121 -9.31 17.41 -15.81
CA GLY A 121 -8.73 16.08 -16.12
C GLY A 121 -7.28 15.77 -15.66
N ARG A 122 -6.94 14.48 -15.44
CA ARG A 122 -5.57 13.85 -15.41
C ARG A 122 -5.57 12.44 -16.08
N TRP A 123 -4.38 11.87 -16.30
CA TRP A 123 -4.10 10.63 -17.06
C TRP A 123 -3.12 9.64 -16.35
N ASP A 124 -3.23 8.33 -16.67
CA ASP A 124 -2.30 7.21 -16.38
C ASP A 124 -1.92 6.41 -17.66
N ARG A 125 -0.63 6.09 -17.79
CA ARG A 125 0.11 5.24 -18.76
C ARG A 125 -0.02 5.51 -20.27
N TRP A 126 1.05 6.12 -20.81
CA TRP A 126 1.97 5.73 -21.90
C TRP A 126 3.18 6.67 -21.82
N ARG A 127 4.40 6.12 -21.87
CA ARG A 127 5.63 6.91 -21.91
C ARG A 127 5.88 7.36 -23.35
N MET A 128 5.82 8.67 -23.65
CA MET A 128 6.74 9.18 -24.68
C MET A 128 8.14 8.95 -24.11
N GLY A 129 8.91 8.08 -24.75
CA GLY A 129 10.31 7.84 -24.40
C GLY A 129 11.08 9.15 -24.40
N LYS A 130 12.03 9.27 -23.46
CA LYS A 130 13.02 10.34 -23.30
C LYS A 130 13.11 11.30 -24.51
N VAL A 131 12.41 12.42 -24.45
CA VAL A 131 12.97 13.67 -24.99
C VAL A 131 13.72 14.30 -23.82
N ALA A 132 15.01 14.54 -24.03
CA ALA A 132 16.00 14.82 -23.02
C ALA A 132 15.54 15.83 -21.95
N SER A 133 15.82 15.50 -20.70
CA SER A 133 15.84 16.44 -19.57
C SER A 133 16.88 17.53 -19.85
N GLY A 134 16.45 18.63 -20.48
CA GLY A 134 17.35 19.73 -20.85
C GLY A 134 16.69 21.01 -21.38
N LEU A 135 15.37 21.17 -21.33
CA LEU A 135 14.68 22.37 -21.84
C LEU A 135 13.87 23.07 -20.74
N GLU A 136 14.55 23.52 -19.69
CA GLU A 136 13.98 24.53 -18.76
C GLU A 136 14.46 25.96 -19.03
N ARG A 137 15.18 26.22 -20.12
CA ARG A 137 15.55 27.58 -20.51
C ARG A 137 15.35 27.82 -22.00
N GLU A 138 14.82 29.00 -22.29
CA GLU A 138 14.56 29.64 -23.58
C GLU A 138 13.35 29.17 -24.41
N VAL A 139 12.50 30.15 -24.72
CA VAL A 139 11.61 30.12 -25.87
C VAL A 139 12.51 30.07 -27.11
N VAL A 140 12.70 28.89 -27.70
CA VAL A 140 13.22 28.83 -29.07
C VAL A 140 12.07 29.28 -29.99
N CYS A 141 11.96 30.59 -30.21
CA CYS A 141 11.46 31.04 -31.49
C CYS A 141 12.45 30.49 -32.51
N LEU A 142 12.04 29.51 -33.33
CA LEU A 142 12.81 29.12 -34.51
C LEU A 142 12.96 30.37 -35.38
N GLY A 143 14.09 31.06 -35.20
CA GLY A 143 14.63 31.97 -36.18
C GLY A 143 15.09 31.12 -37.36
N ALA A 144 14.47 31.38 -38.51
CA ALA A 144 15.02 31.17 -39.85
C ALA A 144 15.01 29.78 -40.53
N ALA A 145 14.36 28.72 -40.04
CA ALA A 145 14.08 27.55 -40.89
C ALA A 145 12.74 26.88 -40.54
N TRP A 146 11.73 27.14 -41.37
CA TRP A 146 10.46 26.42 -41.37
C TRP A 146 10.56 25.22 -42.32
N PRO A 147 9.90 24.08 -42.06
CA PRO A 147 9.80 23.00 -43.04
C PRO A 147 9.18 23.52 -44.34
N HIS A 148 9.80 23.21 -45.49
CA HIS A 148 9.51 23.80 -46.81
C HIS A 148 8.14 23.45 -47.44
N ASP A 149 7.28 22.71 -46.74
CA ASP A 149 6.04 22.14 -47.28
C ASP A 149 4.74 22.75 -46.69
N LEU A 150 4.85 23.84 -45.94
CA LEU A 150 3.70 24.61 -45.46
C LEU A 150 3.40 25.78 -46.42
N PRO A 151 2.13 26.26 -46.53
CA PRO A 151 1.82 27.44 -47.31
C PRO A 151 2.72 28.63 -46.93
N ASP A 152 3.18 29.43 -47.90
CA ASP A 152 4.14 30.53 -47.70
C ASP A 152 3.74 31.52 -46.59
N ASP A 153 2.45 31.61 -46.28
CA ASP A 153 1.89 32.49 -45.25
C ASP A 153 1.69 31.85 -43.87
N ALA A 154 1.97 30.55 -43.71
CA ALA A 154 1.71 29.77 -42.50
C ALA A 154 2.47 30.32 -41.28
N ALA A 155 3.73 30.74 -41.47
CA ALA A 155 4.54 31.37 -40.43
C ALA A 155 3.92 32.67 -39.90
N ALA A 156 3.41 33.50 -40.82
CA ALA A 156 2.72 34.74 -40.46
C ALA A 156 1.38 34.49 -39.76
N ARG A 157 0.63 33.46 -40.19
CA ARG A 157 -0.66 33.07 -39.59
C ARG A 157 -0.50 32.46 -38.21
N ILE A 158 0.51 31.62 -38.00
CA ILE A 158 0.85 31.06 -36.69
C ILE A 158 1.36 32.15 -35.74
N SER A 159 2.19 33.09 -36.22
CA SER A 159 2.57 34.27 -35.42
C SER A 159 1.36 35.15 -35.03
N LYS A 160 0.36 35.29 -35.91
CA LYS A 160 -0.91 35.99 -35.57
C LYS A 160 -1.73 35.18 -34.57
N LEU A 161 -1.77 33.86 -34.70
CA LEU A 161 -2.46 32.95 -33.76
C LEU A 161 -1.83 32.99 -32.36
N ALA A 162 -0.50 32.93 -32.27
CA ALA A 162 0.27 33.02 -31.03
C ALA A 162 -0.06 34.30 -30.25
N ARG A 163 -0.11 35.45 -30.96
CA ARG A 163 -0.54 36.73 -30.38
C ARG A 163 -2.01 36.71 -29.95
N ALA A 164 -2.88 36.04 -30.71
CA ALA A 164 -4.30 35.92 -30.42
C ALA A 164 -4.63 34.95 -29.26
N VAL A 165 -3.69 34.19 -28.70
CA VAL A 165 -3.91 33.22 -27.58
C VAL A 165 -3.22 33.59 -26.25
N ALA A 166 -2.44 34.67 -26.18
CA ALA A 166 -1.88 35.22 -24.94
C ALA A 166 -3.02 35.52 -23.95
N PRO A 167 -3.17 34.76 -22.85
CA PRO A 167 -2.13 34.44 -21.87
C PRO A 167 -1.55 33.00 -21.87
N LEU A 168 -1.89 32.13 -22.83
CA LEU A 168 -1.32 30.78 -22.89
C LEU A 168 0.12 30.82 -23.44
N LYS A 169 1.09 30.16 -22.79
CA LYS A 169 2.47 30.06 -23.32
C LYS A 169 2.51 29.10 -24.51
N LEU A 170 2.90 29.56 -25.70
CA LEU A 170 3.09 28.72 -26.89
C LEU A 170 4.45 28.02 -26.82
N VAL A 171 4.45 26.69 -26.95
CA VAL A 171 5.64 25.85 -27.08
C VAL A 171 5.54 25.14 -28.42
N VAL A 172 6.53 25.31 -29.30
CA VAL A 172 6.61 24.57 -30.57
C VAL A 172 7.58 23.42 -30.39
N VAL A 173 7.16 22.21 -30.70
CA VAL A 173 8.00 21.00 -30.63
C VAL A 173 8.14 20.46 -32.05
N ASP A 174 9.34 20.54 -32.61
CA ASP A 174 9.70 19.81 -33.82
C ASP A 174 10.09 18.38 -33.44
N THR A 175 9.39 17.41 -34.00
CA THR A 175 9.63 15.99 -33.71
C THR A 175 10.67 15.34 -34.63
N GLY A 176 11.20 16.08 -35.61
CA GLY A 176 12.33 15.66 -36.44
C GLY A 176 12.15 14.28 -37.06
N GLY A 177 11.31 14.17 -38.10
CA GLY A 177 11.23 13.02 -39.01
C GLY A 177 11.00 11.66 -38.34
N ALA A 178 9.79 11.11 -38.45
CA ALA A 178 9.42 9.80 -37.92
C ALA A 178 10.13 8.59 -38.60
N GLU A 179 11.23 8.79 -39.32
CA GLU A 179 11.98 7.73 -40.01
C GLU A 179 13.03 7.06 -39.13
N HIS A 180 13.53 7.68 -38.06
CA HIS A 180 14.50 7.05 -37.15
C HIS A 180 13.91 6.21 -36.01
N LEU A 181 12.58 6.08 -35.93
CA LEU A 181 11.91 5.24 -34.94
C LEU A 181 11.54 3.84 -35.47
N ARG A 182 11.53 3.61 -36.79
CA ARG A 182 11.23 2.29 -37.36
C ARG A 182 12.44 1.33 -37.36
N ASP A 183 13.65 1.83 -37.58
CA ASP A 183 14.84 0.97 -37.75
C ASP A 183 15.49 0.46 -36.45
N ARG A 184 14.88 0.74 -35.28
CA ARG A 184 15.34 0.21 -33.98
C ARG A 184 14.43 -0.86 -33.38
N VAL A 185 13.44 -1.32 -34.14
CA VAL A 185 12.67 -2.53 -33.82
C VAL A 185 12.76 -3.44 -35.03
N ALA A 186 13.80 -4.26 -35.08
CA ALA A 186 13.87 -5.34 -36.06
C ALA A 186 12.73 -6.35 -35.80
N PRO A 187 12.07 -6.86 -36.84
CA PRO A 187 10.93 -7.76 -36.73
C PRO A 187 11.42 -9.19 -36.47
N ALA A 188 11.01 -9.80 -35.36
CA ALA A 188 11.11 -11.25 -35.17
C ALA A 188 9.74 -11.88 -35.51
N GLU A 189 9.65 -12.28 -36.77
CA GLU A 189 8.82 -13.30 -37.41
C GLU A 189 7.57 -13.82 -36.68
N TRP A 190 6.42 -13.51 -37.26
CA TRP A 190 5.16 -14.22 -37.05
C TRP A 190 5.18 -15.50 -37.89
N HIS A 191 5.11 -16.67 -37.24
CA HIS A 191 4.77 -17.92 -37.90
C HIS A 191 3.43 -18.46 -37.38
N GLU A 192 2.46 -18.58 -38.29
CA GLU A 192 1.25 -19.39 -38.12
C GLU A 192 1.63 -20.88 -38.24
N SER A 193 1.32 -21.71 -37.24
CA SER A 193 1.04 -23.15 -37.45
C SER A 193 0.19 -23.74 -36.31
N SER A 194 -0.83 -24.51 -36.70
CA SER A 194 -1.85 -25.18 -35.88
C SER A 194 -1.33 -26.42 -35.10
N PRO A 195 -2.13 -27.00 -34.19
CA PRO A 195 -1.69 -27.91 -33.13
C PRO A 195 -1.72 -29.40 -33.53
N ALA A 196 -0.71 -30.17 -33.14
CA ALA A 196 -0.81 -31.63 -33.03
C ALA A 196 0.28 -32.26 -32.14
N ALA A 197 -0.21 -32.99 -31.13
CA ALA A 197 0.29 -34.26 -30.58
C ALA A 197 1.65 -34.37 -29.84
N MET A 198 1.49 -34.72 -28.55
CA MET A 198 2.20 -35.77 -27.78
C MET A 198 3.61 -35.52 -27.22
N GLY A 199 3.66 -35.44 -25.88
CA GLY A 199 4.53 -36.32 -25.08
C GLY A 199 5.56 -35.65 -24.15
N GLY A 200 5.42 -35.91 -22.85
CA GLY A 200 6.56 -36.13 -21.94
C GLY A 200 7.03 -34.96 -21.07
N ASP A 201 6.58 -35.01 -19.81
CA ASP A 201 7.27 -34.70 -18.54
C ASP A 201 8.22 -33.50 -18.38
N ALA A 202 7.97 -32.81 -17.26
CA ALA A 202 8.92 -32.06 -16.43
C ALA A 202 9.52 -30.77 -17.03
N GLU A 203 8.72 -29.70 -17.08
CA GLU A 203 9.18 -28.30 -16.94
C GLU A 203 7.98 -27.33 -17.03
N LEU A 204 7.27 -27.16 -15.92
CA LEU A 204 6.16 -26.20 -15.82
C LEU A 204 6.14 -25.59 -14.41
N SER A 205 7.19 -24.84 -14.05
CA SER A 205 7.20 -23.99 -12.86
C SER A 205 7.71 -22.56 -13.05
N ASP A 206 7.99 -22.11 -14.28
CA ASP A 206 8.61 -20.79 -14.52
C ASP A 206 7.76 -19.78 -15.30
N ALA A 207 6.55 -20.15 -15.73
CA ALA A 207 5.73 -19.32 -16.63
C ALA A 207 4.68 -18.40 -15.95
N LEU A 208 4.57 -18.38 -14.61
CA LEU A 208 3.51 -17.64 -13.89
C LEU A 208 3.98 -16.36 -13.14
N LEU A 209 5.10 -15.74 -13.56
CA LEU A 209 5.66 -14.54 -12.92
C LEU A 209 5.65 -13.26 -13.78
N HIS A 210 4.82 -13.14 -14.82
CA HIS A 210 4.87 -12.00 -15.77
C HIS A 210 3.59 -11.16 -15.90
N VAL A 211 3.02 -10.70 -14.77
CA VAL A 211 2.08 -9.54 -14.76
C VAL A 211 2.38 -8.60 -13.58
N ALA A 212 3.55 -7.97 -13.59
CA ALA A 212 3.81 -6.76 -12.82
C ALA A 212 4.74 -5.86 -13.64
N GLY A 213 4.18 -4.85 -14.29
CA GLY A 213 4.88 -3.90 -15.16
C GLY A 213 5.84 -2.97 -14.41
N LEU A 214 6.91 -3.52 -13.86
CA LEU A 214 8.17 -2.81 -13.64
C LEU A 214 8.98 -2.91 -14.94
N PRO A 215 9.62 -1.83 -15.41
CA PRO A 215 10.53 -1.96 -16.54
C PRO A 215 11.63 -2.93 -16.14
N ARG A 216 11.79 -4.02 -16.90
CA ARG A 216 13.00 -4.83 -16.88
C ARG A 216 14.14 -3.84 -17.15
N ALA A 217 14.90 -3.47 -16.13
CA ALA A 217 16.26 -3.02 -16.37
C ALA A 217 16.90 -4.17 -17.13
N ALA A 218 17.39 -3.90 -18.34
CA ALA A 218 18.08 -4.91 -19.14
C ALA A 218 19.09 -5.61 -18.22
N ILE A 219 18.91 -6.91 -18.01
CA ILE A 219 19.97 -7.76 -17.49
C ILE A 219 21.04 -7.71 -18.59
N PRO A 220 22.24 -7.18 -18.35
CA PRO A 220 23.32 -7.41 -19.29
C PRO A 220 23.56 -8.92 -19.30
N ALA A 221 23.42 -9.52 -20.48
CA ALA A 221 23.95 -10.84 -20.74
C ALA A 221 25.39 -10.88 -20.24
N GLN A 222 25.71 -11.87 -19.39
CA GLN A 222 27.03 -12.19 -18.85
C GLN A 222 27.93 -10.95 -18.64
N ALA A 223 27.83 -10.37 -17.45
CA ALA A 223 28.80 -9.38 -17.00
C ALA A 223 30.21 -9.93 -17.21
N ALA A 224 31.03 -9.14 -17.90
CA ALA A 224 32.47 -9.32 -17.98
C ALA A 224 33.07 -9.61 -16.58
N PRO A 225 34.18 -10.36 -16.47
CA PRO A 225 34.76 -10.75 -15.19
C PRO A 225 34.95 -9.55 -14.24
N ASP A 226 34.65 -9.79 -12.96
CA ASP A 226 34.70 -8.96 -11.73
C ASP A 226 35.89 -7.97 -11.64
N ALA A 227 35.94 -6.95 -12.50
CA ALA A 227 36.96 -5.90 -12.40
C ALA A 227 36.55 -4.82 -11.38
N GLY A 228 36.63 -5.11 -10.08
CA GLY A 228 36.68 -4.06 -9.05
C GLY A 228 35.95 -4.27 -7.73
N ILE A 229 35.25 -5.39 -7.49
CA ILE A 229 34.59 -5.66 -6.20
C ILE A 229 35.37 -6.73 -5.45
N SER A 230 36.09 -6.33 -4.42
CA SER A 230 36.92 -7.23 -3.61
C SER A 230 36.51 -7.17 -2.15
N ILE A 231 36.08 -8.31 -1.59
CA ILE A 231 35.86 -8.45 -0.15
C ILE A 231 37.18 -8.24 0.63
N GLU A 232 38.33 -8.46 -0.02
CA GLU A 232 39.66 -8.18 0.55
C GLU A 232 39.86 -6.71 0.96
N ARG A 233 38.97 -5.82 0.52
CA ARG A 233 38.98 -4.38 0.84
C ARG A 233 37.93 -3.99 1.89
N VAL A 234 37.32 -4.97 2.55
CA VAL A 234 36.40 -4.75 3.67
C VAL A 234 37.18 -4.87 4.97
N HIS A 235 37.00 -3.90 5.85
CA HIS A 235 37.60 -3.85 7.18
C HIS A 235 36.53 -3.83 8.26
N VAL A 236 36.76 -4.56 9.35
CA VAL A 236 35.89 -4.57 10.52
C VAL A 236 36.57 -3.79 11.65
N MET A 237 35.85 -2.87 12.26
CA MET A 237 36.31 -2.03 13.37
C MET A 237 35.43 -2.32 14.59
N SER A 238 36.04 -2.72 15.70
CA SER A 238 35.30 -2.94 16.94
C SER A 238 36.13 -2.58 18.18
N CYS A 239 35.43 -2.47 19.32
CA CYS A 239 36.03 -2.32 20.63
C CYS A 239 35.47 -3.42 21.51
N LEU A 240 36.35 -4.14 22.19
CA LEU A 240 36.00 -5.30 22.99
C LEU A 240 36.48 -5.09 24.43
N SER A 241 35.59 -5.30 25.40
CA SER A 241 36.00 -5.38 26.79
C SER A 241 36.61 -6.75 27.07
N ALA A 242 37.89 -6.78 27.45
CA ALA A 242 38.58 -8.01 27.82
C ALA A 242 37.97 -8.69 29.06
N THR A 243 37.10 -7.99 29.80
CA THR A 243 36.45 -8.51 31.01
C THR A 243 35.08 -9.14 30.73
N TYR A 244 34.24 -8.53 29.88
CA TYR A 244 32.83 -8.93 29.74
C TYR A 244 32.46 -9.49 28.35
N ASP A 245 33.22 -9.10 27.33
CA ASP A 245 32.93 -9.46 25.93
C ASP A 245 33.84 -10.57 25.41
N LEU A 246 34.80 -11.02 26.24
CA LEU A 246 35.74 -12.08 25.86
C LEU A 246 35.03 -13.35 25.33
N PRO A 247 33.92 -13.83 25.92
CA PRO A 247 33.18 -14.97 25.38
C PRO A 247 32.61 -14.77 23.96
N LEU A 248 32.40 -13.52 23.53
CA LEU A 248 31.92 -13.21 22.17
C LEU A 248 33.03 -13.17 21.12
N LEU A 249 34.30 -13.08 21.52
CA LEU A 249 35.41 -12.80 20.61
C LEU A 249 35.54 -13.86 19.50
N GLU A 250 35.45 -15.15 19.84
CA GLU A 250 35.54 -16.22 18.83
C GLU A 250 34.34 -16.20 17.87
N HIS A 251 33.13 -15.98 18.39
CA HIS A 251 31.91 -15.84 17.58
C HIS A 251 31.98 -14.63 16.64
N PHE A 252 32.50 -13.50 17.12
CA PHE A 252 32.68 -12.28 16.34
C PHE A 252 33.66 -12.50 15.18
N LEU A 253 34.84 -13.08 15.47
CA LEU A 253 35.85 -13.39 14.45
C LEU A 253 35.31 -14.41 13.43
N GLY A 254 34.67 -15.48 13.90
CA GLY A 254 34.07 -16.50 13.06
C GLY A 254 32.98 -15.96 12.13
N HIS A 255 32.13 -15.07 12.62
CA HIS A 255 31.06 -14.46 11.83
C HIS A 255 31.60 -13.66 10.64
N TYR A 256 32.52 -12.72 10.89
CA TYR A 256 33.03 -11.84 9.83
C TYR A 256 33.97 -12.56 8.85
N THR A 257 34.74 -13.53 9.33
CA THR A 257 35.56 -14.38 8.43
C THR A 257 34.68 -15.29 7.56
N THR A 258 33.56 -15.79 8.08
CA THR A 258 32.57 -16.55 7.28
C THR A 258 31.90 -15.68 6.21
N LEU A 259 31.72 -14.38 6.47
CA LEU A 259 31.30 -13.42 5.44
C LEU A 259 32.37 -13.15 4.37
N GLY A 260 33.57 -13.72 4.54
CA GLY A 260 34.71 -13.62 3.63
C GLY A 260 35.68 -12.50 3.96
N VAL A 261 35.49 -11.76 5.07
CA VAL A 261 36.42 -10.69 5.46
C VAL A 261 37.77 -11.30 5.87
N PRO A 262 38.89 -10.83 5.32
CA PRO A 262 40.20 -11.35 5.71
C PRO A 262 40.43 -11.11 7.21
N PRO A 263 40.94 -12.09 7.96
CA PRO A 263 41.23 -11.89 9.38
C PRO A 263 42.12 -10.67 9.65
N ALA A 264 43.14 -10.45 8.82
CA ALA A 264 44.05 -9.30 8.90
C ALA A 264 43.35 -7.93 8.72
N ASN A 265 42.10 -7.91 8.23
CA ASN A 265 41.28 -6.70 8.12
C ASN A 265 40.27 -6.54 9.27
N ILE A 266 40.34 -7.38 10.31
CA ILE A 266 39.56 -7.24 11.53
C ILE A 266 40.42 -6.53 12.57
N HIS A 267 40.05 -5.29 12.90
CA HIS A 267 40.78 -4.38 13.78
C HIS A 267 40.02 -4.21 15.11
N LEU A 268 40.66 -4.61 16.22
CA LEU A 268 40.07 -4.49 17.55
C LEU A 268 40.81 -3.50 18.43
N ILE A 269 40.05 -2.74 19.21
CA ILE A 269 40.53 -2.04 20.41
C ILE A 269 40.20 -2.93 21.61
N LEU A 270 41.22 -3.37 22.34
CA LEU A 270 41.05 -4.15 23.57
C LEU A 270 41.07 -3.22 24.77
N ASN A 271 39.95 -3.16 25.49
CA ASN A 271 39.83 -2.37 26.72
C ASN A 271 39.87 -3.25 27.97
N ALA A 272 40.65 -2.82 28.95
CA ALA A 272 40.62 -3.33 30.32
C ALA A 272 40.85 -2.18 31.30
N GLY A 273 40.34 -2.30 32.53
CA GLY A 273 40.60 -1.32 33.59
C GLY A 273 42.07 -1.28 34.01
N GLU A 274 42.74 -2.43 33.97
CA GLU A 274 44.12 -2.65 34.42
C GLU A 274 44.93 -3.39 33.33
N ALA A 275 46.24 -3.17 33.31
CA ALA A 275 47.13 -3.67 32.26
C ALA A 275 47.32 -5.20 32.29
N ASP A 276 47.20 -5.81 33.47
CA ASP A 276 47.40 -7.22 33.77
C ASP A 276 46.08 -8.01 33.87
N ALA A 277 44.96 -7.42 33.46
CA ALA A 277 43.67 -8.10 33.42
C ALA A 277 43.78 -9.45 32.66
N PRO A 278 43.42 -10.61 33.28
CA PRO A 278 43.65 -11.93 32.69
C PRO A 278 43.05 -12.10 31.28
N GLY A 279 41.90 -11.47 31.04
CA GLY A 279 41.24 -11.51 29.74
C GLY A 279 42.01 -10.81 28.61
N MET A 280 42.92 -9.88 28.92
CA MET A 280 43.72 -9.16 27.92
C MET A 280 44.71 -10.09 27.22
N ALA A 281 45.43 -10.91 27.99
CA ALA A 281 46.36 -11.90 27.44
C ALA A 281 45.61 -12.94 26.58
N ARG A 282 44.46 -13.42 27.07
CA ARG A 282 43.63 -14.37 26.34
C ARG A 282 43.05 -13.80 25.05
N ALA A 283 42.57 -12.56 25.06
CA ALA A 283 42.05 -11.90 23.85
C ALA A 283 43.13 -11.79 22.76
N ARG A 284 44.36 -11.42 23.14
CA ARG A 284 45.49 -11.32 22.20
C ARG A 284 45.88 -12.69 21.62
N GLU A 285 45.89 -13.73 22.45
CA GLU A 285 46.14 -15.10 22.00
C GLU A 285 45.09 -15.54 20.96
N ILE A 286 43.81 -15.29 21.23
CA ILE A 286 42.71 -15.61 20.31
C ILE A 286 42.91 -14.84 18.99
N LEU A 287 43.15 -13.53 19.03
CA LEU A 287 43.36 -12.72 17.82
C LEU A 287 44.54 -13.22 16.97
N SER A 288 45.66 -13.53 17.62
CA SER A 288 46.84 -14.06 16.94
C SER A 288 46.56 -15.40 16.26
N ARG A 289 45.86 -16.32 16.96
CA ARG A 289 45.48 -17.63 16.41
C ARG A 289 44.55 -17.53 15.20
N TRP A 290 43.66 -16.53 15.19
CA TRP A 290 42.78 -16.26 14.04
C TRP A 290 43.47 -15.49 12.91
N GLY A 291 44.69 -14.97 13.12
CA GLY A 291 45.39 -14.13 12.15
C GLY A 291 44.79 -12.72 12.04
N ALA A 292 44.12 -12.24 13.08
CA ALA A 292 43.55 -10.90 13.12
C ALA A 292 44.63 -9.82 13.22
N ALA A 293 44.27 -8.56 12.92
CA ALA A 293 45.20 -7.44 13.06
C ALA A 293 45.65 -7.25 14.53
N GLU A 294 46.90 -6.84 14.72
CA GLU A 294 47.41 -6.48 16.05
C GLU A 294 46.51 -5.40 16.70
N PRO A 295 45.97 -5.66 17.92
CA PRO A 295 44.97 -4.80 18.51
C PRO A 295 45.58 -3.51 19.08
N GLU A 296 44.78 -2.44 19.09
CA GLU A 296 45.08 -1.25 19.91
C GLU A 296 44.72 -1.55 21.37
N LEU A 297 45.66 -1.30 22.30
CA LEU A 297 45.43 -1.51 23.72
C LEU A 297 44.92 -0.22 24.38
N TRP A 298 43.82 -0.31 25.11
CA TRP A 298 43.27 0.79 25.89
C TRP A 298 43.12 0.38 27.36
N ILE A 299 44.13 0.73 28.16
CA ILE A 299 44.11 0.55 29.61
C ILE A 299 43.49 1.77 30.28
N GLY A 300 42.38 1.58 30.99
CA GLY A 300 41.68 2.63 31.71
C GLY A 300 40.15 2.49 31.67
N PRO A 301 39.43 3.43 32.31
CA PRO A 301 37.98 3.34 32.43
C PRO A 301 37.31 3.47 31.06
N TYR A 302 36.33 2.59 30.81
CA TYR A 302 35.53 2.63 29.60
C TYR A 302 34.60 3.84 29.59
N SER A 303 34.62 4.61 28.51
CA SER A 303 33.57 5.58 28.17
C SER A 303 33.18 5.47 26.70
N SER A 304 31.89 5.64 26.39
CA SER A 304 31.40 5.57 25.00
C SER A 304 32.04 6.63 24.11
N THR A 305 32.28 7.84 24.63
CA THR A 305 32.91 8.93 23.88
C THR A 305 34.34 8.57 23.44
N ALA A 306 35.18 8.11 24.39
CA ALA A 306 36.55 7.73 24.10
C ALA A 306 36.63 6.50 23.17
N MET A 307 35.74 5.52 23.37
CA MET A 307 35.65 4.34 22.52
C MET A 307 35.39 4.73 21.05
N TRP A 308 34.39 5.57 20.81
CA TRP A 308 34.03 5.98 19.44
C TRP A 308 35.10 6.87 18.80
N GLU A 309 35.80 7.69 19.58
CA GLU A 309 36.95 8.46 19.09
C GLU A 309 38.09 7.56 18.63
N ARG A 310 38.50 6.60 19.46
CA ARG A 310 39.53 5.61 19.09
C ARG A 310 39.12 4.81 17.87
N ARG A 311 37.87 4.35 17.80
CA ARG A 311 37.36 3.59 16.64
C ARG A 311 37.44 4.39 15.34
N ARG A 312 37.11 5.69 15.36
CA ARG A 312 37.26 6.58 14.20
C ARG A 312 38.73 6.77 13.80
N ASN A 313 39.60 7.00 14.78
CA ASN A 313 41.04 7.16 14.51
C ASN A 313 41.63 5.89 13.89
N LEU A 314 41.28 4.72 14.43
CA LEU A 314 41.70 3.43 13.90
C LEU A 314 41.18 3.20 12.48
N GLN A 315 39.90 3.49 12.22
CA GLN A 315 39.33 3.44 10.87
C GLN A 315 40.13 4.32 9.89
N CYS A 316 40.38 5.58 10.26
CA CYS A 316 41.12 6.51 9.42
C CYS A 316 42.58 6.08 9.17
N ALA A 317 43.21 5.43 10.14
CA ALA A 317 44.59 4.95 10.02
C ALA A 317 44.74 3.68 9.17
N ARG A 318 43.67 2.87 9.04
CA ARG A 318 43.73 1.53 8.42
C ARG A 318 43.08 1.43 7.05
N THR A 319 42.40 2.46 6.58
CA THR A 319 41.58 2.43 5.36
C THR A 319 41.93 3.55 4.39
N THR A 320 41.76 3.30 3.10
CA THR A 320 42.01 4.23 2.00
C THR A 320 40.84 4.27 1.01
N LEU A 321 40.97 5.06 -0.06
CA LEU A 321 39.95 5.20 -1.09
C LEU A 321 39.64 3.86 -1.76
N GLY A 322 38.36 3.48 -1.77
CA GLY A 322 37.85 2.23 -2.34
C GLY A 322 37.62 1.11 -1.32
N ASP A 323 38.04 1.30 -0.06
CA ASP A 323 37.77 0.36 1.03
C ASP A 323 36.37 0.55 1.63
N TRP A 324 35.89 -0.50 2.28
CA TRP A 324 34.62 -0.54 3.00
C TRP A 324 34.84 -0.86 4.47
N VAL A 325 34.00 -0.32 5.34
CA VAL A 325 34.11 -0.41 6.79
C VAL A 325 32.82 -0.94 7.38
N ILE A 326 32.95 -1.98 8.20
CA ILE A 326 31.94 -2.46 9.12
C ILE A 326 32.34 -1.98 10.52
N SER A 327 31.53 -1.12 11.12
CA SER A 327 31.74 -0.66 12.50
C SER A 327 30.70 -1.32 13.40
N ALA A 328 31.12 -2.35 14.12
CA ALA A 328 30.22 -3.23 14.89
C ALA A 328 30.66 -3.29 16.34
N ASP A 329 29.72 -3.28 17.27
CA ASP A 329 29.99 -3.65 18.66
C ASP A 329 30.11 -5.18 18.79
N ALA A 330 30.79 -5.68 19.82
CA ALA A 330 31.11 -7.12 19.91
C ALA A 330 29.86 -8.02 19.99
N ASP A 331 28.75 -7.47 20.47
CA ASP A 331 27.43 -8.11 20.58
C ASP A 331 26.49 -7.78 19.40
N GLU A 332 26.98 -7.12 18.35
CA GLU A 332 26.21 -6.66 17.19
C GLU A 332 26.71 -7.32 15.89
N LEU A 333 26.24 -8.52 15.58
CA LEU A 333 26.65 -9.23 14.37
C LEU A 333 25.82 -8.79 13.15
N HIS A 334 26.47 -8.18 12.16
CA HIS A 334 25.79 -7.69 10.96
C HIS A 334 25.42 -8.84 10.01
N VAL A 335 24.14 -8.97 9.68
CA VAL A 335 23.60 -10.01 8.79
C VAL A 335 23.31 -9.42 7.41
N TYR A 336 23.80 -10.10 6.36
CA TYR A 336 23.55 -9.78 4.97
C TYR A 336 22.95 -11.01 4.27
N SER A 337 21.63 -11.08 4.11
CA SER A 337 20.98 -12.31 3.63
C SER A 337 21.41 -12.75 2.22
N ALA A 338 21.76 -11.80 1.35
CA ALA A 338 22.31 -12.09 0.01
C ALA A 338 23.83 -12.37 0.03
N GLY A 339 24.47 -12.30 1.19
CA GLY A 339 25.91 -12.29 1.36
C GLY A 339 26.54 -10.90 1.21
N LEU A 340 27.74 -10.74 1.78
CA LEU A 340 28.47 -9.47 1.78
C LEU A 340 28.90 -9.05 0.35
N ARG A 341 29.33 -10.00 -0.49
CA ARG A 341 29.72 -9.72 -1.89
C ARG A 341 28.57 -9.11 -2.69
N GLU A 342 27.39 -9.70 -2.58
CA GLU A 342 26.21 -9.25 -3.32
C GLU A 342 25.70 -7.91 -2.77
N THR A 343 25.84 -7.69 -1.46
CA THR A 343 25.56 -6.40 -0.84
C THR A 343 26.48 -5.29 -1.40
N LEU A 344 27.77 -5.57 -1.54
CA LEU A 344 28.74 -4.64 -2.16
C LEU A 344 28.41 -4.38 -3.64
N ARG A 345 27.99 -5.40 -4.39
CA ARG A 345 27.50 -5.24 -5.76
C ARG A 345 26.29 -4.32 -5.83
N ALA A 346 25.31 -4.50 -4.94
CA ALA A 346 24.15 -3.62 -4.88
C ALA A 346 24.53 -2.17 -4.54
N LEU A 347 25.44 -1.96 -3.58
CA LEU A 347 25.97 -0.64 -3.23
C LEU A 347 26.65 0.03 -4.44
N ARG A 348 27.53 -0.70 -5.14
CA ARG A 348 28.20 -0.19 -6.34
C ARG A 348 27.22 0.10 -7.49
N HIS A 349 26.29 -0.82 -7.75
CA HIS A 349 25.27 -0.67 -8.80
C HIS A 349 24.40 0.57 -8.58
N HIS A 350 24.04 0.87 -7.34
CA HIS A 350 23.22 2.03 -6.99
C HIS A 350 24.02 3.31 -6.68
N GLU A 351 25.34 3.31 -6.89
CA GLU A 351 26.27 4.36 -6.46
C GLU A 351 25.99 4.83 -5.01
N ALA A 352 25.71 3.88 -4.13
CA ALA A 352 25.45 4.12 -2.72
C ALA A 352 26.75 4.04 -1.90
N ASP A 353 26.87 4.93 -0.93
CA ASP A 353 28.05 5.11 -0.08
C ASP A 353 27.93 4.32 1.22
N TRP A 354 26.71 3.90 1.59
CA TRP A 354 26.47 3.17 2.84
C TRP A 354 25.14 2.41 2.90
N LEU A 355 25.09 1.47 3.84
CA LEU A 355 23.93 0.69 4.22
C LEU A 355 23.66 0.86 5.72
N GLN A 356 22.41 1.16 6.07
CA GLN A 356 21.89 1.07 7.44
C GLN A 356 20.96 -0.14 7.57
N GLY A 357 20.84 -0.71 8.76
CA GLY A 357 19.82 -1.73 9.04
C GLY A 357 19.26 -1.59 10.45
N PRO A 358 18.06 -2.14 10.71
CA PRO A 358 17.51 -2.21 12.04
C PRO A 358 18.32 -3.17 12.92
N MET A 359 18.39 -2.88 14.21
CA MET A 359 18.88 -3.82 15.22
C MET A 359 17.73 -4.73 15.64
N ILE A 360 17.94 -6.04 15.55
CA ILE A 360 16.97 -7.09 15.87
C ILE A 360 17.59 -7.99 16.94
N ASP A 361 16.88 -8.15 18.06
CA ASP A 361 17.39 -8.84 19.23
C ASP A 361 17.38 -10.36 19.04
N ARG A 362 18.41 -11.00 19.61
CA ARG A 362 18.54 -12.45 19.73
C ARG A 362 18.54 -12.82 21.21
N VAL A 363 17.64 -13.71 21.59
CA VAL A 363 17.38 -14.07 23.00
C VAL A 363 17.42 -15.60 23.17
N ALA A 364 17.89 -16.05 24.34
CA ALA A 364 17.91 -17.46 24.68
C ALA A 364 16.48 -18.03 24.89
N PRO A 365 16.28 -19.34 24.78
CA PRO A 365 14.96 -19.95 24.96
C PRO A 365 14.34 -19.60 26.31
N GLY A 366 13.06 -19.23 26.28
CA GLY A 366 12.29 -18.82 27.46
C GLY A 366 12.62 -17.42 27.99
N GLY A 367 13.34 -16.59 27.23
CA GLY A 367 13.66 -15.22 27.64
C GLY A 367 14.77 -15.13 28.68
N ARG A 368 15.56 -16.18 28.89
CA ARG A 368 16.61 -16.23 29.91
C ARG A 368 17.81 -15.36 29.53
N LEU A 369 18.43 -14.71 30.52
CA LEU A 369 19.77 -14.16 30.40
C LEU A 369 20.78 -15.30 30.55
N ALA A 370 21.27 -15.84 29.45
CA ALA A 370 22.18 -16.97 29.42
C ALA A 370 23.64 -16.53 29.22
N ALA A 371 24.58 -17.32 29.76
CA ALA A 371 26.00 -17.21 29.45
C ALA A 371 26.26 -17.58 27.98
N VAL A 372 27.38 -17.09 27.44
CA VAL A 372 27.85 -17.46 26.10
C VAL A 372 28.87 -18.57 26.21
N GLU A 373 28.55 -19.70 25.59
CA GLU A 373 29.47 -20.84 25.47
C GLU A 373 30.39 -20.64 24.25
N PRO A 374 31.71 -20.84 24.37
CA PRO A 374 32.65 -20.66 23.26
C PRO A 374 32.42 -21.62 22.08
N ASP A 375 32.11 -22.89 22.36
CA ASP A 375 32.13 -23.96 21.36
C ASP A 375 30.78 -24.23 20.68
N THR A 376 29.70 -23.56 21.13
CA THR A 376 28.36 -23.71 20.53
C THR A 376 28.05 -22.49 19.67
N PRO A 377 27.53 -22.61 18.44
CA PRO A 377 27.22 -21.44 17.62
C PRO A 377 26.26 -20.47 18.32
N LEU A 378 26.57 -19.18 18.31
CA LEU A 378 25.77 -18.15 18.99
C LEU A 378 24.30 -18.12 18.53
N TRP A 379 24.06 -18.43 17.25
CA TRP A 379 22.72 -18.52 16.66
C TRP A 379 21.85 -19.63 17.27
N GLU A 380 22.47 -20.72 17.73
CA GLU A 380 21.80 -21.85 18.39
C GLU A 380 21.55 -21.56 19.88
N GLN A 381 22.49 -20.87 20.52
CA GLN A 381 22.35 -20.45 21.92
C GLN A 381 21.24 -19.41 22.11
N PHE A 382 21.08 -18.50 21.14
CA PHE A 382 20.09 -17.41 21.14
C PHE A 382 19.18 -17.51 19.90
N PRO A 383 18.27 -18.51 19.84
CA PRO A 383 17.48 -18.81 18.65
C PRO A 383 16.27 -17.89 18.47
N VAL A 384 15.81 -17.22 19.53
CA VAL A 384 14.63 -16.36 19.46
C VAL A 384 15.03 -15.02 18.86
N GLU A 385 14.50 -14.73 17.66
CA GLU A 385 14.73 -13.47 16.96
C GLU A 385 13.49 -12.59 17.02
N GLY A 386 13.65 -11.29 17.27
CA GLY A 386 12.52 -10.36 17.30
C GLY A 386 12.91 -8.93 17.65
N ASP A 387 11.97 -8.01 17.46
CA ASP A 387 12.17 -6.61 17.80
C ASP A 387 11.76 -6.37 19.26
N LEU A 388 12.77 -6.25 20.13
CA LEU A 388 12.59 -6.04 21.57
C LEU A 388 13.12 -4.67 22.00
N MET A 389 14.36 -4.35 21.62
CA MET A 389 15.03 -3.12 22.03
C MET A 389 14.29 -1.88 21.59
N CYS A 390 13.78 -1.89 20.35
CA CYS A 390 12.98 -0.78 19.83
C CYS A 390 11.70 -0.60 20.65
N GLN A 391 11.07 -1.68 21.12
CA GLN A 391 9.84 -1.63 21.92
C GLN A 391 10.09 -1.05 23.32
N ILE A 392 11.27 -1.28 23.90
CA ILE A 392 11.66 -0.71 25.20
C ILE A 392 12.01 0.78 25.06
N SER A 393 12.72 1.15 24.01
CA SER A 393 13.17 2.53 23.79
C SER A 393 12.07 3.48 23.27
N ARG A 394 10.94 2.95 22.78
CA ARG A 394 9.88 3.74 22.14
C ARG A 394 9.13 4.57 23.19
N LYS A 395 9.06 5.88 22.95
CA LYS A 395 8.18 6.79 23.71
C LYS A 395 7.38 7.65 22.73
N SER A 396 6.06 7.72 22.92
CA SER A 396 5.15 8.55 22.11
C SER A 396 5.43 10.05 22.24
N GLU A 397 6.05 10.46 23.34
CA GLU A 397 6.34 11.85 23.75
C GLU A 397 7.62 12.45 23.13
N TYR A 398 8.56 11.62 22.66
CA TYR A 398 9.84 12.10 22.12
C TYR A 398 9.96 11.68 20.66
N LYS A 399 10.26 12.64 19.77
CA LYS A 399 10.47 12.42 18.33
C LYS A 399 11.73 11.58 18.01
N ASP A 400 12.20 10.75 18.93
CA ASP A 400 13.30 9.80 18.72
C ASP A 400 12.79 8.61 17.91
N GLY A 401 12.66 8.84 16.60
CA GLY A 401 12.06 7.88 15.69
C GLY A 401 12.93 6.66 15.39
N GLY A 402 14.24 6.66 15.68
CA GLY A 402 15.15 5.67 15.06
C GLY A 402 16.35 5.19 15.87
N GLY A 403 16.36 5.31 17.20
CA GLY A 403 17.52 4.99 18.06
C GLY A 403 18.04 3.54 18.03
N THR A 404 17.41 2.64 17.28
CA THR A 404 17.74 1.21 17.17
C THR A 404 18.02 0.81 15.71
N VAL A 405 18.68 1.68 14.94
CA VAL A 405 19.27 1.36 13.62
C VAL A 405 20.79 1.50 13.69
N LYS A 406 21.54 0.76 12.86
CA LYS A 406 23.00 0.86 12.79
C LYS A 406 23.44 1.19 11.37
N ALA A 407 24.50 1.99 11.23
CA ALA A 407 25.27 2.11 10.00
C ALA A 407 26.12 0.84 9.83
N MET A 408 25.61 -0.11 9.04
CA MET A 408 26.17 -1.46 8.98
C MET A 408 27.42 -1.58 8.10
N LEU A 409 27.42 -0.89 6.96
CA LEU A 409 28.50 -0.96 5.97
C LEU A 409 28.68 0.43 5.36
N LEU A 410 29.88 0.99 5.47
CA LEU A 410 30.24 2.36 5.13
C LEU A 410 31.38 2.35 4.12
N ALA A 411 31.35 3.20 3.09
CA ALA A 411 32.56 3.49 2.34
C ALA A 411 33.58 4.19 3.28
N ALA A 412 34.88 3.95 3.09
CA ALA A 412 35.93 4.39 4.02
C ALA A 412 36.00 5.91 4.27
N HIS A 413 35.46 6.72 3.37
CA HIS A 413 35.36 8.18 3.52
C HIS A 413 34.21 8.62 4.45
N LEU A 414 33.31 7.72 4.84
CA LEU A 414 32.24 7.99 5.79
C LEU A 414 32.63 7.59 7.20
N VAL A 415 32.47 8.52 8.13
CA VAL A 415 32.91 8.40 9.51
C VAL A 415 31.69 8.25 10.43
N PRO A 416 31.59 7.16 11.22
CA PRO A 416 30.42 6.90 12.06
C PRO A 416 30.29 7.85 13.24
N GLY A 417 29.04 8.19 13.58
CA GLY A 417 28.65 9.01 14.72
C GLY A 417 28.69 8.26 16.06
N LEU A 418 28.47 9.00 17.15
CA LEU A 418 28.30 8.41 18.48
C LEU A 418 27.10 7.44 18.45
N GLY A 419 27.31 6.21 18.94
CA GLY A 419 26.31 5.13 18.91
C GLY A 419 26.23 4.36 17.58
N GLY A 420 26.89 4.86 16.52
CA GLY A 420 26.96 4.16 15.22
C GLY A 420 25.65 4.14 14.44
N HIS A 421 24.66 4.97 14.80
CA HIS A 421 23.37 5.02 14.12
C HIS A 421 23.43 5.78 12.78
N GLY A 422 24.43 6.63 12.59
CA GLY A 422 24.61 7.49 11.43
C GLY A 422 26.07 7.89 11.24
N VAL A 423 26.31 8.92 10.42
CA VAL A 423 27.64 9.44 10.08
C VAL A 423 27.79 10.91 10.47
N ILE A 424 29.02 11.38 10.72
CA ILE A 424 29.30 12.75 11.19
C ILE A 424 29.63 13.65 9.99
N ARG A 425 28.85 14.72 9.79
CA ARG A 425 29.01 15.64 8.66
C ARG A 425 30.42 16.21 8.50
N ALA A 426 30.92 16.86 9.55
CA ALA A 426 32.21 17.53 9.49
C ALA A 426 33.35 16.54 9.23
N GLU A 427 33.34 15.39 9.91
CA GLU A 427 34.38 14.36 9.74
C GLU A 427 34.32 13.68 8.38
N CYS A 428 33.13 13.42 7.81
CA CYS A 428 33.02 12.86 6.46
C CYS A 428 33.56 13.82 5.40
N ALA A 429 33.26 15.12 5.51
CA ALA A 429 33.76 16.12 4.57
C ALA A 429 35.29 16.26 4.67
N LYS A 430 35.82 16.36 5.89
CA LYS A 430 37.26 16.39 6.16
C LYS A 430 37.96 15.15 5.61
N ARG A 431 37.43 13.96 5.89
CA ARG A 431 38.00 12.69 5.41
C ARG A 431 37.98 12.60 3.89
N ALA A 432 36.94 13.11 3.24
CA ALA A 432 36.86 13.13 1.78
C ALA A 432 37.92 14.04 1.16
N GLU A 433 38.19 15.21 1.75
CA GLU A 433 39.25 16.13 1.32
C GLU A 433 40.64 15.54 1.53
N GLU A 434 40.89 14.90 2.69
CA GLU A 434 42.15 14.19 2.98
C GLU A 434 42.42 13.08 1.96
N MET A 435 41.41 12.26 1.66
CA MET A 435 41.53 11.21 0.65
C MET A 435 41.71 11.78 -0.76
N ALA A 436 41.01 12.86 -1.11
CA ALA A 436 41.19 13.49 -2.41
C ALA A 436 42.61 14.04 -2.58
N SER A 437 43.13 14.71 -1.55
CA SER A 437 44.50 15.22 -1.56
C SER A 437 45.54 14.10 -1.63
N ALA A 438 45.33 12.98 -0.91
CA ALA A 438 46.26 11.86 -0.91
C ALA A 438 46.32 11.09 -2.25
N HIS A 439 45.27 11.23 -3.07
CA HIS A 439 45.13 10.54 -4.37
C HIS A 439 45.14 11.50 -5.58
N ASP A 440 45.48 12.78 -5.37
CA ASP A 440 45.51 13.83 -6.41
C ASP A 440 44.19 13.97 -7.21
N ILE A 441 43.06 13.99 -6.48
CA ILE A 441 41.70 14.05 -7.05
C ILE A 441 41.15 15.47 -6.99
N ASP A 442 40.67 15.97 -8.14
CA ASP A 442 39.87 17.20 -8.23
C ASP A 442 38.38 16.91 -7.94
N LEU A 443 37.95 17.22 -6.71
CA LEU A 443 36.56 17.01 -6.26
C LEU A 443 35.52 17.88 -6.97
N ASP A 444 35.93 18.91 -7.70
CA ASP A 444 35.03 19.73 -8.51
C ASP A 444 34.81 19.12 -9.90
N ARG A 445 35.62 18.13 -10.29
CA ARG A 445 35.55 17.42 -11.58
C ARG A 445 35.74 15.91 -11.44
N PRO A 446 34.86 15.22 -10.67
CA PRO A 446 35.00 13.79 -10.41
C PRO A 446 34.82 12.95 -11.69
N ARG A 447 35.75 12.03 -11.94
CA ARG A 447 35.83 11.21 -13.17
C ARG A 447 35.41 9.76 -12.94
N SER A 448 35.54 9.24 -11.72
CA SER A 448 35.16 7.88 -11.33
C SER A 448 34.01 7.85 -10.31
N ALA A 449 33.46 6.66 -10.05
CA ALA A 449 32.41 6.48 -9.03
C ALA A 449 32.92 6.80 -7.62
N ASP A 450 34.18 6.45 -7.31
CA ASP A 450 34.81 6.75 -6.02
C ASP A 450 35.05 8.27 -5.85
N GLU A 451 35.48 8.97 -6.91
CA GLU A 451 35.62 10.43 -6.88
C GLU A 451 34.26 11.13 -6.71
N ARG A 452 33.20 10.63 -7.36
CA ARG A 452 31.83 11.13 -7.16
C ARG A 452 31.36 10.92 -5.72
N ALA A 453 31.71 9.80 -5.11
CA ALA A 453 31.40 9.53 -3.71
C ALA A 453 32.11 10.52 -2.76
N LEU A 454 33.40 10.79 -2.98
CA LEU A 454 34.13 11.82 -2.21
C LEU A 454 33.50 13.21 -2.39
N ALA A 455 33.15 13.60 -3.62
CA ALA A 455 32.49 14.87 -3.89
C ALA A 455 31.13 14.99 -3.19
N ARG A 456 30.34 13.90 -3.18
CA ARG A 456 29.08 13.81 -2.41
C ARG A 456 29.32 13.95 -0.91
N ALA A 457 30.31 13.25 -0.36
CA ALA A 457 30.64 13.31 1.07
C ALA A 457 31.06 14.74 1.49
N ARG A 458 31.91 15.41 0.71
CA ARG A 458 32.27 16.83 0.89
C ARG A 458 31.03 17.73 0.86
N ALA A 459 30.11 17.50 -0.06
CA ALA A 459 28.86 18.25 -0.19
C ALA A 459 27.78 17.87 0.85
N TRP A 460 28.06 16.92 1.74
CA TRP A 460 27.11 16.33 2.68
C TRP A 460 25.86 15.72 2.01
N GLN A 461 26.10 14.91 0.99
CA GLN A 461 25.06 14.18 0.26
C GLN A 461 25.42 12.69 0.11
N PRO A 462 25.81 11.97 1.19
CA PRO A 462 26.09 10.55 1.08
C PRO A 462 24.83 9.78 0.67
N ALA A 463 24.97 8.86 -0.28
CA ALA A 463 23.87 8.12 -0.88
C ALA A 463 23.59 6.80 -0.12
N PRO A 464 22.45 6.63 0.56
CA PRO A 464 22.10 5.37 1.21
C PRO A 464 21.60 4.32 0.20
N LEU A 465 21.85 3.03 0.48
CA LEU A 465 21.39 1.92 -0.37
C LEU A 465 19.86 1.89 -0.52
N TRP A 466 19.13 2.18 0.54
CA TRP A 466 17.66 2.20 0.53
C TRP A 466 17.06 3.43 -0.15
N GLY A 467 17.90 4.34 -0.67
CA GLY A 467 17.47 5.60 -1.28
C GLY A 467 17.16 6.72 -0.27
N SER A 468 16.99 6.40 1.02
CA SER A 468 16.89 7.37 2.11
C SER A 468 17.47 6.80 3.41
N ASN A 469 17.78 7.67 4.38
CA ASN A 469 18.16 7.25 5.73
C ASN A 469 16.94 6.58 6.41
N ILE A 470 17.09 5.33 6.84
CA ILE A 470 15.98 4.57 7.42
C ILE A 470 15.67 5.02 8.85
N GLY A 471 16.61 5.59 9.59
CA GLY A 471 16.36 6.17 10.92
C GLY A 471 15.37 7.35 10.88
N GLY A 472 15.20 7.99 9.72
CA GLY A 472 14.16 9.00 9.48
C GLY A 472 12.90 8.45 8.82
N HIS A 473 12.78 7.13 8.65
CA HIS A 473 11.62 6.52 8.03
C HIS A 473 10.42 6.54 8.99
N PRO A 474 9.20 6.94 8.55
CA PRO A 474 8.03 7.01 9.45
C PRO A 474 7.68 5.68 10.14
N ARG A 475 8.06 4.57 9.52
CA ARG A 475 7.82 3.20 10.00
C ARG A 475 9.00 2.56 10.74
N ILE A 476 10.11 3.27 10.99
CA ILE A 476 11.30 2.63 11.56
C ILE A 476 11.14 2.17 13.02
N THR A 477 10.05 2.58 13.68
CA THR A 477 9.61 2.07 14.99
C THR A 477 8.58 0.93 14.91
N ASP A 478 8.10 0.58 13.71
CA ASP A 478 7.16 -0.51 13.49
C ASP A 478 7.91 -1.86 13.46
N PRO A 479 7.57 -2.83 14.34
CA PRO A 479 8.26 -4.11 14.40
C PRO A 479 8.29 -4.85 13.07
N VAL A 480 7.19 -4.81 12.31
CA VAL A 480 7.06 -5.59 11.07
C VAL A 480 7.90 -4.98 9.96
N PHE A 481 7.88 -3.65 9.83
CA PHE A 481 8.76 -2.95 8.92
C PHE A 481 10.23 -3.27 9.24
N ARG A 482 10.63 -3.23 10.51
CA ARG A 482 11.99 -3.55 10.94
C ARG A 482 12.36 -5.00 10.66
N LEU A 483 11.48 -5.94 11.00
CA LEU A 483 11.69 -7.37 10.76
C LEU A 483 11.71 -7.71 9.27
N SER A 484 11.15 -6.86 8.40
CA SER A 484 11.19 -7.05 6.95
C SER A 484 12.54 -6.81 6.28
N PHE A 485 13.52 -6.22 6.98
CA PHE A 485 14.81 -5.95 6.39
C PHE A 485 15.62 -7.24 6.19
N PRO A 486 16.09 -7.52 4.96
CA PRO A 486 16.96 -8.65 4.65
C PRO A 486 18.41 -8.44 5.15
N ALA A 487 18.83 -7.20 5.36
CA ALA A 487 20.06 -6.86 6.07
C ALA A 487 19.76 -6.12 7.37
N TYR A 488 20.27 -6.66 8.48
CA TYR A 488 19.98 -6.19 9.83
C TYR A 488 21.14 -6.50 10.78
N VAL A 489 21.14 -5.90 11.97
CA VAL A 489 22.11 -6.22 13.02
C VAL A 489 21.46 -7.21 13.97
N ALA A 490 22.03 -8.42 14.08
CA ALA A 490 21.65 -9.37 15.10
C ALA A 490 22.31 -8.97 16.43
N HIS A 491 21.48 -8.67 17.42
CA HIS A 491 21.90 -8.05 18.68
C HIS A 491 21.83 -9.04 19.84
N PHE A 492 22.98 -9.43 20.37
CA PHE A 492 23.18 -10.45 21.41
C PHE A 492 23.45 -9.83 22.78
N LYS A 493 22.70 -8.77 23.11
CA LYS A 493 22.84 -8.03 24.37
C LYS A 493 22.29 -8.75 25.60
N TRP A 494 21.28 -9.59 25.38
CA TRP A 494 20.47 -10.21 26.44
C TRP A 494 21.15 -11.44 27.04
N ARG A 495 22.26 -11.22 27.72
CA ARG A 495 23.14 -12.22 28.33
C ARG A 495 23.18 -12.09 29.85
N ASP A 496 23.70 -13.10 30.53
CA ASP A 496 23.90 -13.15 31.99
C ASP A 496 24.67 -11.94 32.55
N VAL A 497 25.65 -11.43 31.80
CA VAL A 497 26.47 -10.26 32.19
C VAL A 497 25.76 -8.91 32.15
N LEU A 498 24.56 -8.82 31.55
CA LEU A 498 23.89 -7.53 31.29
C LEU A 498 23.65 -6.73 32.58
N ILE A 499 23.20 -7.38 33.65
CA ILE A 499 22.85 -6.71 34.91
C ILE A 499 24.09 -6.10 35.58
N ASP A 500 25.18 -6.86 35.63
CA ASP A 500 26.46 -6.42 36.20
C ASP A 500 27.05 -5.28 35.38
N GLU A 501 26.95 -5.36 34.05
CA GLU A 501 27.39 -4.31 33.16
C GLU A 501 26.62 -3.00 33.38
N LEU A 502 25.28 -3.06 33.46
CA LEU A 502 24.44 -1.88 33.72
C LEU A 502 24.77 -1.24 35.07
N THR A 503 24.97 -2.06 36.10
CA THR A 503 25.30 -1.61 37.46
C THR A 503 26.63 -0.86 37.49
N ARG A 504 27.68 -1.44 36.89
CA ARG A 504 29.01 -0.84 36.80
C ARG A 504 29.00 0.46 35.99
N ARG A 505 28.34 0.46 34.82
CA ARG A 505 28.25 1.66 33.97
C ARG A 505 27.61 2.81 34.74
N ARG A 506 26.55 2.56 35.53
CA ARG A 506 25.97 3.58 36.43
C ARG A 506 26.94 4.05 37.51
N ALA A 507 27.66 3.13 38.15
CA ALA A 507 28.64 3.45 39.20
C ALA A 507 29.84 4.28 38.71
N SER A 508 30.19 4.19 37.42
CA SER A 508 31.34 4.91 36.85
C SER A 508 31.20 6.44 36.84
N GLY A 509 29.97 6.98 36.86
CA GLY A 509 29.71 8.41 36.68
C GLY A 509 30.02 8.96 35.28
N LEU A 510 30.42 8.12 34.31
CA LEU A 510 30.81 8.52 32.95
C LEU A 510 29.68 8.36 31.92
N GLN A 511 28.47 7.97 32.36
CA GLN A 511 27.31 7.83 31.46
C GLN A 511 26.71 9.18 31.10
N THR A 512 26.32 9.34 29.84
CA THR A 512 25.45 10.45 29.43
C THR A 512 24.07 10.30 30.07
N GLU A 513 23.32 11.39 30.22
CA GLU A 513 21.97 11.35 30.78
C GLU A 513 21.04 10.36 30.04
N ALA A 514 21.16 10.33 28.70
CA ALA A 514 20.43 9.38 27.86
C ALA A 514 20.81 7.92 28.16
N ALA A 515 22.10 7.63 28.34
CA ALA A 515 22.58 6.29 28.67
C ALA A 515 22.14 5.83 30.08
N THR A 516 22.10 6.74 31.05
CA THR A 516 21.59 6.46 32.41
C THR A 516 20.10 6.13 32.38
N ARG A 517 19.30 6.93 31.66
CA ARG A 517 17.85 6.70 31.50
C ARG A 517 17.56 5.37 30.82
N TYR A 518 18.26 5.09 29.72
CA TYR A 518 18.17 3.84 28.97
C TYR A 518 18.50 2.62 29.85
N SER A 519 19.55 2.72 30.68
CA SER A 519 19.94 1.66 31.62
C SER A 519 18.83 1.38 32.64
N GLY A 520 18.13 2.41 33.12
CA GLY A 520 16.95 2.27 34.00
C GLY A 520 15.81 1.52 33.32
N GLN A 521 15.47 1.88 32.07
CA GLN A 521 14.39 1.22 31.32
C GLN A 521 14.66 -0.26 31.07
N LEU A 522 15.92 -0.63 30.79
CA LEU A 522 16.31 -2.04 30.66
C LEU A 522 16.12 -2.79 31.98
N GLN A 523 16.46 -2.16 33.11
CA GLN A 523 16.31 -2.76 34.43
C GLN A 523 14.83 -2.96 34.79
N ASP A 524 13.97 -1.97 34.53
CA ASP A 524 12.52 -2.05 34.74
C ASP A 524 11.85 -3.14 33.87
N PHE A 525 12.49 -3.52 32.76
CA PHE A 525 11.98 -4.53 31.84
C PHE A 525 12.30 -5.97 32.27
N LEU A 526 13.35 -6.16 33.06
CA LEU A 526 13.72 -7.48 33.57
C LEU A 526 12.76 -7.87 34.71
N LYS A 527 12.16 -9.07 34.65
CA LYS A 527 11.38 -9.60 35.79
C LYS A 527 12.31 -9.82 36.99
N ASP A 528 11.73 -9.89 38.20
CA ASP A 528 12.41 -10.41 39.38
C ASP A 528 13.05 -11.76 39.01
N ARG A 529 14.39 -11.80 38.88
CA ARG A 529 15.26 -12.97 38.55
C ARG A 529 15.72 -13.18 37.09
N GLY A 530 15.98 -12.12 36.31
CA GLY A 530 16.87 -12.25 35.13
C GLY A 530 16.26 -12.98 33.93
N THR A 531 14.94 -12.85 33.75
CA THR A 531 14.22 -13.31 32.56
C THR A 531 13.45 -12.16 31.93
N ILE A 532 13.41 -12.15 30.60
CA ILE A 532 12.70 -11.20 29.73
C ILE A 532 11.28 -11.70 29.52
N ASP A 533 10.30 -10.81 29.60
CA ASP A 533 8.94 -11.13 29.19
C ASP A 533 8.83 -11.17 27.66
N LEU A 534 8.83 -12.38 27.09
CA LEU A 534 8.72 -12.56 25.63
C LEU A 534 7.38 -12.08 25.06
N SER A 535 6.32 -11.92 25.86
CA SER A 535 5.05 -11.35 25.38
C SER A 535 5.18 -9.88 24.96
N ARG A 536 6.24 -9.21 25.42
CA ARG A 536 6.56 -7.82 25.09
C ARG A 536 7.53 -7.71 23.90
N MET A 537 7.93 -8.83 23.30
CA MET A 537 8.83 -8.91 22.16
C MET A 537 8.04 -9.23 20.89
N ALA A 538 8.26 -8.45 19.83
CA ALA A 538 7.71 -8.78 18.52
C ALA A 538 8.58 -9.87 17.87
N ILE A 539 8.22 -11.14 18.08
CA ILE A 539 8.96 -12.30 17.59
C ILE A 539 8.84 -12.40 16.06
N LYS A 540 9.97 -12.64 15.38
CA LYS A 540 10.05 -12.89 13.94
C LYS A 540 9.18 -14.09 13.57
N ARG A 541 8.42 -13.93 12.49
CA ARG A 541 7.61 -14.96 11.82
C ARG A 541 8.04 -15.07 10.36
N ASP A 542 7.72 -16.18 9.70
CA ASP A 542 8.18 -16.45 8.32
C ASP A 542 7.74 -15.39 7.32
N TRP A 543 6.54 -14.85 7.50
CA TRP A 543 5.97 -13.80 6.65
C TRP A 543 6.60 -12.41 6.82
N HIS A 544 7.45 -12.19 7.83
CA HIS A 544 8.03 -10.87 8.07
C HIS A 544 9.02 -10.43 6.98
N ARG A 545 9.73 -11.37 6.34
CA ARG A 545 10.68 -11.10 5.25
C ARG A 545 10.23 -11.77 3.95
N PRO A 546 9.11 -11.33 3.35
CA PRO A 546 8.54 -12.03 2.20
C PRO A 546 9.19 -11.60 0.87
N ARG A 547 9.99 -10.53 0.87
CA ARG A 547 10.74 -10.08 -0.31
C ARG A 547 12.18 -10.54 -0.22
N ASP A 548 12.70 -10.97 -1.36
CA ASP A 548 14.14 -11.13 -1.51
C ASP A 548 14.87 -9.78 -1.41
N TRP A 549 16.21 -9.86 -1.32
CA TRP A 549 17.12 -8.72 -1.22
C TRP A 549 16.89 -7.65 -2.30
N THR A 550 16.78 -8.06 -3.56
CA THR A 550 16.69 -7.17 -4.72
C THR A 550 15.34 -6.48 -4.76
N ALA A 551 14.26 -7.23 -4.54
CA ALA A 551 12.90 -6.71 -4.49
C ALA A 551 12.73 -5.71 -3.35
N GLN A 552 13.36 -5.95 -2.18
CA GLN A 552 13.30 -5.03 -1.06
C GLN A 552 14.07 -3.72 -1.34
N ILE A 553 15.26 -3.77 -1.96
CA ILE A 553 15.98 -2.55 -2.37
C ILE A 553 15.12 -1.72 -3.32
N ALA A 554 14.57 -2.35 -4.37
CA ALA A 554 13.75 -1.67 -5.36
C ALA A 554 12.52 -1.02 -4.71
N HIS A 555 11.85 -1.73 -3.80
CA HIS A 555 10.70 -1.23 -3.05
C HIS A 555 11.05 0.02 -2.23
N LEU A 556 12.08 -0.05 -1.38
CA LEU A 556 12.45 1.05 -0.49
C LEU A 556 12.99 2.28 -1.25
N ARG A 557 13.74 2.07 -2.33
CA ARG A 557 14.19 3.18 -3.20
C ARG A 557 13.02 3.84 -3.92
N ALA A 558 12.06 3.08 -4.43
CA ALA A 558 10.85 3.64 -5.05
C ALA A 558 10.02 4.45 -4.04
N GLU A 559 9.92 3.97 -2.80
CA GLU A 559 9.31 4.69 -1.68
C GLU A 559 10.06 5.99 -1.36
N ALA A 560 11.40 5.97 -1.30
CA ALA A 560 12.22 7.16 -1.08
C ALA A 560 12.04 8.21 -2.18
N THR A 561 12.19 7.83 -3.46
CA THR A 561 12.02 8.73 -4.61
C THR A 561 10.62 9.35 -4.63
N SER A 562 9.61 8.55 -4.33
CA SER A 562 8.26 9.06 -4.27
C SER A 562 8.11 10.10 -3.15
N ARG A 563 8.72 9.88 -1.97
CA ARG A 563 8.65 10.82 -0.83
C ARG A 563 9.29 12.17 -1.16
N GLU A 564 10.44 12.15 -1.84
CA GLU A 564 11.15 13.36 -2.28
C GLU A 564 10.38 14.14 -3.34
N THR A 565 9.80 13.44 -4.32
CA THR A 565 9.06 14.07 -5.42
C THR A 565 7.66 14.55 -5.03
N GLY A 566 7.25 14.35 -3.78
CA GLY A 566 5.89 14.60 -3.31
C GLY A 566 4.81 13.75 -4.01
N ARG A 567 5.25 12.74 -4.78
CA ARG A 567 4.38 11.74 -5.45
C ARG A 567 4.06 10.57 -4.54
N TYR A 568 4.83 10.37 -3.47
CA TYR A 568 4.31 9.67 -2.29
C TYR A 568 3.25 10.60 -1.74
N PRO A 569 2.00 10.16 -1.70
CA PRO A 569 0.98 10.94 -1.05
C PRO A 569 1.42 11.05 0.41
N ARG A 570 1.81 12.27 0.83
CA ARG A 570 1.85 12.64 2.24
C ARG A 570 0.51 12.33 2.94
N ALA A 571 -0.55 12.15 2.15
CA ALA A 571 -1.90 11.76 2.56
C ALA A 571 -2.15 10.25 2.76
N LEU A 572 -1.26 9.33 2.33
CA LEU A 572 -1.52 7.88 2.43
C LEU A 572 -1.36 7.32 3.85
N TRP A 573 -0.64 8.02 4.72
CA TRP A 573 -0.28 7.54 6.06
C TRP A 573 -0.77 8.54 7.08
N GLN A 574 -1.96 8.29 7.61
CA GLN A 574 -2.52 9.10 8.67
C GLN A 574 -2.86 8.16 9.80
N TRP A 575 -1.89 7.99 10.70
CA TRP A 575 -2.09 7.21 11.91
C TRP A 575 -3.39 7.66 12.58
N PRO A 576 -4.26 6.72 13.01
CA PRO A 576 -5.53 7.08 13.60
C PRO A 576 -5.35 8.01 14.79
N LYS A 577 -6.23 9.00 14.87
CA LYS A 577 -6.31 9.92 16.00
C LYS A 577 -7.45 9.46 16.89
N ALA A 578 -7.12 8.91 18.05
CA ALA A 578 -8.11 8.57 19.07
C ALA A 578 -8.68 9.86 19.71
N ALA A 579 -9.94 9.80 20.12
CA ALA A 579 -10.56 10.83 20.94
C ALA A 579 -10.18 10.65 22.43
N ASP A 580 -10.48 11.65 23.26
CA ASP A 580 -10.28 11.56 24.71
C ASP A 580 -11.05 10.36 25.29
N GLY A 581 -10.39 9.58 26.15
CA GLY A 581 -10.96 8.37 26.74
C GLY A 581 -10.86 7.12 25.83
N TRP A 582 -10.17 7.21 24.70
CA TRP A 582 -9.94 6.10 23.78
C TRP A 582 -8.46 5.96 23.40
N HIS A 583 -8.06 4.72 23.12
CA HIS A 583 -6.77 4.37 22.56
C HIS A 583 -6.98 3.53 21.29
N VAL A 584 -6.12 3.68 20.28
CA VAL A 584 -6.17 2.85 19.06
C VAL A 584 -4.89 2.04 18.93
N ARG A 585 -5.06 0.74 18.74
CA ARG A 585 -3.98 -0.22 18.53
C ARG A 585 -4.18 -0.98 17.23
N GLN A 586 -3.08 -1.19 16.50
CA GLN A 586 -3.07 -2.04 15.32
C GLN A 586 -2.93 -3.50 15.74
N LEU A 587 -3.76 -4.38 15.18
CA LEU A 587 -3.80 -5.81 15.51
C LEU A 587 -3.12 -6.71 14.47
N SER A 588 -3.03 -6.23 13.24
CA SER A 588 -2.40 -6.97 12.13
C SER A 588 -1.48 -6.07 11.34
N PHE A 589 -0.48 -6.66 10.70
CA PHE A 589 0.64 -5.94 10.13
C PHE A 589 1.05 -6.59 8.81
N GLY A 590 1.54 -5.79 7.87
CA GLY A 590 1.90 -6.32 6.54
C GLY A 590 2.08 -5.26 5.46
N SER A 591 1.69 -4.02 5.71
CA SER A 591 1.72 -2.97 4.69
C SER A 591 3.12 -2.69 4.15
N ALA A 592 4.16 -2.93 4.95
CA ALA A 592 5.56 -2.91 4.53
C ALA A 592 5.90 -4.01 3.51
N SER A 593 5.46 -5.24 3.75
CA SER A 593 5.64 -6.40 2.87
C SER A 593 4.70 -6.43 1.68
N GLY A 594 3.70 -5.54 1.64
CA GLY A 594 2.66 -5.57 0.61
C GLY A 594 1.47 -6.46 0.97
N THR A 595 1.45 -6.99 2.19
CA THR A 595 0.38 -7.82 2.74
C THR A 595 -0.70 -6.94 3.35
N ALA A 596 -1.97 -7.30 3.13
CA ALA A 596 -3.14 -6.64 3.72
C ALA A 596 -3.93 -7.64 4.57
N HIS A 597 -4.55 -7.16 5.64
CA HIS A 597 -5.51 -7.90 6.44
C HIS A 597 -6.79 -7.10 6.59
N PHE A 598 -7.94 -7.75 6.45
CA PHE A 598 -9.22 -7.15 6.83
C PHE A 598 -10.24 -8.22 7.21
N HIS A 599 -11.21 -7.83 8.03
CA HIS A 599 -12.33 -8.68 8.41
C HIS A 599 -13.51 -8.49 7.45
N SER A 600 -14.52 -9.36 7.55
CA SER A 600 -15.73 -9.33 6.71
C SER A 600 -16.58 -8.06 6.93
N TYR A 601 -17.73 -7.97 6.24
CA TYR A 601 -18.59 -6.78 6.22
C TYR A 601 -19.10 -6.37 7.63
N TYR A 602 -19.56 -5.13 7.77
CA TYR A 602 -19.84 -4.50 9.06
C TYR A 602 -20.90 -5.18 9.92
N ASP A 603 -21.76 -6.04 9.38
CA ASP A 603 -22.82 -6.78 10.09
C ASP A 603 -22.44 -8.23 10.43
N ILE A 604 -21.26 -8.68 10.00
CA ILE A 604 -20.82 -10.06 10.16
C ILE A 604 -20.23 -10.27 11.57
N PRO A 605 -20.57 -11.37 12.28
CA PRO A 605 -20.02 -11.69 13.59
C PRO A 605 -18.59 -12.24 13.46
N VAL A 606 -17.63 -11.32 13.34
CA VAL A 606 -16.22 -11.67 13.16
C VAL A 606 -15.47 -11.91 14.46
N LEU A 607 -16.03 -11.56 15.63
CA LEU A 607 -15.42 -11.83 16.93
C LEU A 607 -15.77 -13.24 17.41
N ASP A 608 -14.82 -13.94 18.01
CA ASP A 608 -15.08 -15.20 18.72
C ASP A 608 -15.86 -14.96 20.02
N ARG A 609 -16.38 -16.04 20.60
CA ARG A 609 -17.22 -15.99 21.80
C ARG A 609 -16.50 -15.41 23.01
N SER A 610 -15.20 -15.61 23.14
CA SER A 610 -14.35 -15.02 24.18
C SER A 610 -13.88 -13.59 23.87
N GLU A 611 -14.15 -13.07 22.67
CA GLU A 611 -13.67 -11.77 22.19
C GLU A 611 -12.15 -11.61 22.34
N THR A 612 -11.43 -12.64 21.92
CA THR A 612 -9.97 -12.75 21.89
C THR A 612 -9.42 -12.80 20.47
N ARG A 613 -10.24 -13.14 19.47
CA ARG A 613 -9.82 -13.26 18.07
C ARG A 613 -10.86 -12.68 17.12
N VAL A 614 -10.38 -12.22 15.96
CA VAL A 614 -11.18 -11.71 14.84
C VAL A 614 -10.99 -12.61 13.63
N ALA A 615 -12.07 -13.16 13.09
CA ALA A 615 -12.12 -13.80 11.79
C ALA A 615 -11.70 -12.81 10.70
N ALA A 616 -10.67 -13.16 9.95
CA ALA A 616 -10.01 -12.24 9.04
C ALA A 616 -9.49 -12.96 7.80
N MET A 617 -9.06 -12.16 6.83
CA MET A 617 -8.33 -12.64 5.67
C MET A 617 -6.98 -11.93 5.54
N ARG A 618 -5.98 -12.63 5.00
CA ARG A 618 -4.72 -12.07 4.52
C ARG A 618 -4.71 -12.08 2.99
N LEU A 619 -4.24 -10.97 2.42
CA LEU A 619 -4.13 -10.76 0.97
C LEU A 619 -2.74 -10.23 0.64
N ASP A 620 -2.06 -10.92 -0.27
CA ASP A 620 -0.77 -10.48 -0.83
C ASP A 620 -0.92 -9.93 -2.26
N ILE A 621 -2.17 -9.63 -2.64
CA ILE A 621 -2.57 -9.20 -3.99
C ILE A 621 -2.59 -7.65 -4.05
N PRO A 622 -2.18 -7.04 -5.17
CA PRO A 622 -2.34 -5.59 -5.37
C PRO A 622 -3.83 -5.17 -5.43
N GLU A 623 -4.11 -3.90 -5.13
CA GLU A 623 -5.47 -3.36 -5.22
C GLU A 623 -5.94 -3.27 -6.68
N ARG A 624 -6.64 -4.32 -7.12
CA ARG A 624 -7.29 -4.45 -8.44
C ARG A 624 -8.56 -5.31 -8.31
N PRO A 625 -9.46 -5.33 -9.29
CA PRO A 625 -10.56 -6.30 -9.30
C PRO A 625 -10.05 -7.74 -9.11
N PRO A 626 -10.72 -8.56 -8.28
CA PRO A 626 -10.38 -9.98 -8.13
C PRO A 626 -10.56 -10.74 -9.45
N GLU A 627 -9.65 -11.65 -9.73
CA GLU A 627 -9.69 -12.59 -10.85
C GLU A 627 -9.95 -14.00 -10.34
N ALA A 628 -10.40 -14.91 -11.21
CA ALA A 628 -10.73 -16.27 -10.80
C ALA A 628 -9.53 -17.00 -10.14
N GLY A 629 -8.31 -16.77 -10.63
CA GLY A 629 -7.10 -17.39 -10.08
C GLY A 629 -6.63 -16.83 -8.74
N ASP A 630 -7.21 -15.73 -8.25
CA ASP A 630 -6.77 -15.08 -7.03
C ASP A 630 -7.17 -15.88 -5.79
N ARG A 631 -6.19 -16.29 -5.00
CA ARG A 631 -6.40 -16.92 -3.70
C ARG A 631 -5.98 -15.99 -2.57
N VAL A 632 -6.73 -16.05 -1.48
CA VAL A 632 -6.44 -15.33 -0.23
C VAL A 632 -6.45 -16.31 0.93
N THR A 633 -5.76 -15.99 2.01
CA THR A 633 -5.71 -16.85 3.20
C THR A 633 -6.77 -16.41 4.19
N VAL A 634 -7.61 -17.32 4.65
CA VAL A 634 -8.55 -17.15 5.77
C VAL A 634 -7.86 -17.56 7.06
N GLY A 635 -8.14 -16.83 8.13
CA GLY A 635 -7.53 -17.07 9.43
C GLY A 635 -8.14 -16.21 10.53
N THR A 636 -7.40 -16.06 11.61
CA THR A 636 -7.80 -15.23 12.76
C THR A 636 -6.71 -14.24 13.15
N VAL A 637 -7.08 -13.01 13.51
CA VAL A 637 -6.20 -12.04 14.15
C VAL A 637 -6.46 -12.02 15.65
N ALA A 638 -5.42 -12.23 16.46
CA ALA A 638 -5.54 -12.18 17.92
C ALA A 638 -5.59 -10.74 18.45
N LEU A 639 -6.45 -10.49 19.44
CA LEU A 639 -6.62 -9.17 20.04
C LEU A 639 -5.45 -8.78 20.94
N ASP A 640 -4.66 -9.71 21.44
CA ASP A 640 -3.44 -9.42 22.22
C ASP A 640 -2.30 -8.84 21.35
N GLY A 641 -2.45 -8.82 20.02
CA GLY A 641 -1.45 -8.32 19.09
C GLY A 641 -0.43 -9.36 18.62
N THR A 642 -0.64 -10.66 18.92
CA THR A 642 0.23 -11.75 18.44
C THR A 642 0.16 -11.96 16.92
N GLY A 643 -0.82 -11.37 16.23
CA GLY A 643 -0.90 -11.26 14.78
C GLY A 643 -1.91 -12.20 14.13
N PHE A 644 -1.73 -12.44 12.83
CA PHE A 644 -2.59 -13.31 12.01
C PHE A 644 -2.15 -14.78 12.11
N THR A 645 -3.11 -15.68 12.34
CA THR A 645 -2.94 -17.14 12.32
C THR A 645 -3.71 -17.69 11.12
N GLU A 646 -3.00 -18.41 10.26
CA GLU A 646 -3.55 -19.00 9.03
C GLU A 646 -4.39 -20.25 9.33
N ILE A 647 -5.49 -20.42 8.60
CA ILE A 647 -6.34 -21.62 8.69
C ILE A 647 -6.42 -22.32 7.33
N ALA A 648 -6.78 -21.60 6.28
CA ALA A 648 -6.98 -22.16 4.95
C ALA A 648 -6.83 -21.10 3.86
N GLU A 649 -6.71 -21.54 2.61
CA GLU A 649 -6.83 -20.65 1.45
C GLU A 649 -8.23 -20.75 0.82
N THR A 650 -8.67 -19.65 0.20
CA THR A 650 -9.94 -19.57 -0.52
C THR A 650 -9.78 -18.79 -1.83
N ALA A 651 -10.54 -19.19 -2.85
CA ALA A 651 -10.69 -18.43 -4.09
C ALA A 651 -12.02 -17.63 -4.17
N ALA A 652 -12.84 -17.64 -3.11
CA ALA A 652 -14.13 -16.96 -3.07
C ALA A 652 -14.07 -15.75 -2.13
N TRP A 653 -13.68 -14.59 -2.66
CA TRP A 653 -13.56 -13.37 -1.88
C TRP A 653 -13.87 -12.11 -2.71
N SER A 654 -14.19 -11.02 -2.02
CA SER A 654 -14.35 -9.70 -2.61
C SER A 654 -13.81 -8.59 -1.71
N TRP A 655 -13.48 -7.43 -2.27
CA TRP A 655 -12.94 -6.31 -1.49
C TRP A 655 -13.92 -5.72 -0.48
N GLN A 656 -15.23 -5.85 -0.70
CA GLN A 656 -16.22 -5.29 0.22
C GLN A 656 -16.56 -6.27 1.32
N GLN A 657 -16.68 -7.56 1.01
CA GLN A 657 -17.26 -8.54 1.91
C GLN A 657 -16.28 -9.61 2.40
N GLY A 658 -15.11 -9.67 1.79
CA GLY A 658 -14.18 -10.78 1.95
C GLY A 658 -14.80 -12.11 1.57
N ALA A 659 -14.31 -13.19 2.16
CA ALA A 659 -14.84 -14.54 2.04
C ALA A 659 -16.03 -14.80 2.98
N MET A 660 -16.61 -13.74 3.56
CA MET A 660 -17.64 -13.84 4.59
C MET A 660 -17.21 -14.70 5.79
N ALA A 661 -15.90 -14.70 6.09
CA ALA A 661 -15.31 -15.42 7.21
C ALA A 661 -15.90 -14.90 8.54
N GLN A 662 -16.41 -15.82 9.36
CA GLN A 662 -17.10 -15.51 10.62
C GLN A 662 -17.19 -16.74 11.53
N PHE A 663 -17.35 -16.50 12.83
CA PHE A 663 -17.50 -17.60 13.80
C PHE A 663 -18.93 -18.15 13.80
N LEU A 664 -19.08 -19.46 13.98
CA LEU A 664 -20.40 -20.08 14.13
C LEU A 664 -21.01 -19.72 15.50
N PRO A 665 -22.27 -19.24 15.53
CA PRO A 665 -22.99 -19.01 16.78
C PRO A 665 -22.98 -20.25 17.68
N GLY A 666 -22.75 -20.05 18.97
CA GLY A 666 -22.72 -21.12 19.98
C GLY A 666 -21.39 -21.88 20.08
N SER A 667 -20.49 -21.76 19.09
CA SER A 667 -19.16 -22.39 19.12
C SER A 667 -18.08 -21.46 19.68
N GLU A 668 -17.05 -22.04 20.32
CA GLU A 668 -15.85 -21.31 20.76
C GLU A 668 -14.83 -21.12 19.61
N ASP A 669 -14.61 -22.16 18.79
CA ASP A 669 -13.52 -22.18 17.79
C ASP A 669 -13.95 -22.38 16.33
N SER A 670 -15.24 -22.67 16.08
CA SER A 670 -15.68 -23.02 14.74
C SER A 670 -15.79 -21.81 13.83
N LEU A 671 -15.11 -21.86 12.69
CA LEU A 671 -15.09 -20.80 11.69
C LEU A 671 -15.73 -21.27 10.39
N VAL A 672 -16.56 -20.43 9.78
CA VAL A 672 -17.08 -20.65 8.42
C VAL A 672 -16.57 -19.58 7.47
N TRP A 673 -16.23 -19.97 6.25
CA TRP A 673 -15.88 -19.06 5.16
C TRP A 673 -16.33 -19.61 3.80
N ASN A 674 -16.48 -18.74 2.82
CA ASN A 674 -16.80 -19.13 1.46
C ASN A 674 -15.55 -19.54 0.69
N ASP A 675 -15.70 -20.53 -0.18
CA ASP A 675 -14.66 -21.05 -1.08
C ASP A 675 -15.25 -21.39 -2.45
N ARG A 676 -14.41 -21.86 -3.37
CA ARG A 676 -14.81 -22.25 -4.72
C ARG A 676 -14.25 -23.62 -5.11
N GLU A 677 -15.12 -24.50 -5.60
CA GLU A 677 -14.78 -25.79 -6.19
C GLU A 677 -15.14 -25.77 -7.68
N GLY A 678 -14.13 -25.69 -8.56
CA GLY A 678 -14.38 -25.51 -9.99
C GLY A 678 -15.10 -24.18 -10.27
N SER A 679 -16.30 -24.23 -10.84
CA SER A 679 -17.16 -23.07 -11.06
C SER A 679 -18.12 -22.77 -9.91
N ASP A 680 -18.25 -23.69 -8.96
CA ASP A 680 -19.29 -23.64 -7.94
C ASP A 680 -18.74 -23.02 -6.66
N PHE A 681 -19.48 -22.05 -6.11
CA PHE A 681 -19.17 -21.49 -4.81
C PHE A 681 -19.75 -22.38 -3.72
N VAL A 682 -18.96 -22.61 -2.67
CA VAL A 682 -19.29 -23.43 -1.52
C VAL A 682 -18.93 -22.68 -0.25
N ALA A 683 -19.24 -23.24 0.91
CA ALA A 683 -18.67 -22.79 2.17
C ALA A 683 -17.92 -23.93 2.85
N ARG A 684 -16.94 -23.57 3.68
CA ARG A 684 -16.13 -24.46 4.49
C ARG A 684 -16.38 -24.16 5.95
N ILE A 685 -16.51 -25.20 6.77
CA ILE A 685 -16.55 -25.10 8.22
C ILE A 685 -15.32 -25.79 8.78
N HIS A 686 -14.55 -25.06 9.58
CA HIS A 686 -13.51 -25.62 10.43
C HIS A 686 -14.04 -25.68 11.86
N ASP A 687 -14.10 -26.87 12.46
CA ASP A 687 -14.65 -27.11 13.81
C ASP A 687 -13.59 -27.62 14.81
N GLY A 688 -12.30 -27.42 14.49
CA GLY A 688 -11.17 -27.90 15.27
C GLY A 688 -10.81 -29.37 15.04
N SER A 689 -11.74 -30.18 14.51
CA SER A 689 -11.48 -31.59 14.15
C SER A 689 -11.03 -31.75 12.68
N GLY A 690 -11.35 -30.76 11.84
CA GLY A 690 -11.00 -30.72 10.43
C GLY A 690 -11.80 -29.67 9.68
N ILE A 691 -11.80 -29.75 8.36
CA ILE A 691 -12.57 -28.87 7.47
C ILE A 691 -13.61 -29.72 6.73
N ARG A 692 -14.87 -29.29 6.78
CA ARG A 692 -15.98 -29.89 6.01
C ARG A 692 -16.64 -28.85 5.10
N SER A 693 -17.34 -29.32 4.07
CA SER A 693 -17.97 -28.48 3.05
C SER A 693 -19.48 -28.37 3.22
N LEU A 694 -20.03 -27.23 2.83
CA LEU A 694 -21.45 -27.01 2.58
C LEU A 694 -21.67 -26.91 1.05
N ASP A 695 -22.83 -27.32 0.56
CA ASP A 695 -23.15 -27.32 -0.87
C ASP A 695 -23.28 -25.91 -1.50
N ARG A 696 -23.33 -24.87 -0.66
CA ARG A 696 -23.51 -23.47 -1.04
C ARG A 696 -22.70 -22.51 -0.17
N PRO A 697 -22.36 -21.31 -0.67
CA PRO A 697 -21.68 -20.30 0.12
C PRO A 697 -22.61 -19.71 1.18
N VAL A 698 -22.08 -19.31 2.32
CA VAL A 698 -22.82 -18.66 3.41
C VAL A 698 -22.81 -17.14 3.23
N TYR A 699 -23.98 -16.53 3.40
CA TYR A 699 -24.13 -15.08 3.48
C TYR A 699 -24.48 -14.61 4.91
N ALA A 700 -25.42 -15.27 5.57
CA ALA A 700 -25.83 -14.95 6.93
C ALA A 700 -26.05 -16.22 7.76
N LEU A 701 -25.66 -16.20 9.02
CA LEU A 701 -25.87 -17.30 9.97
C LEU A 701 -27.07 -17.01 10.86
N ALA A 702 -27.91 -18.02 11.07
CA ALA A 702 -29.02 -17.92 12.01
C ALA A 702 -28.46 -17.80 13.44
N PRO A 703 -29.06 -16.97 14.32
CA PRO A 703 -28.64 -16.84 15.71
C PRO A 703 -28.60 -18.17 16.48
N SER A 704 -29.42 -19.15 16.09
CA SER A 704 -29.42 -20.50 16.67
C SER A 704 -28.18 -21.33 16.34
N GLY A 705 -27.44 -20.99 15.29
CA GLY A 705 -26.31 -21.79 14.79
C GLY A 705 -26.71 -23.04 13.99
N GLU A 706 -28.00 -23.26 13.71
CA GLU A 706 -28.51 -24.46 13.02
C GLU A 706 -28.62 -24.29 11.49
N ALA A 707 -28.80 -23.06 11.02
CA ALA A 707 -29.04 -22.77 9.62
C ALA A 707 -28.27 -21.55 9.13
N ALA A 708 -28.08 -21.46 7.82
CA ALA A 708 -27.53 -20.30 7.14
C ALA A 708 -28.39 -19.90 5.94
N LEU A 709 -28.22 -18.67 5.48
CA LEU A 709 -28.79 -18.19 4.22
C LEU A 709 -27.70 -17.95 3.18
N SER A 710 -28.02 -18.25 1.93
CA SER A 710 -27.16 -18.09 0.76
C SER A 710 -27.86 -17.32 -0.36
N LEU A 711 -27.07 -16.87 -1.32
CA LEU A 711 -27.52 -16.32 -2.60
C LEU A 711 -26.54 -16.73 -3.71
N ASP A 712 -26.85 -16.42 -4.97
CA ASP A 712 -25.92 -16.62 -6.07
C ASP A 712 -24.84 -15.52 -6.14
N PHE A 713 -23.64 -15.86 -5.69
CA PHE A 713 -22.48 -14.98 -5.71
C PHE A 713 -21.92 -14.73 -7.12
N ALA A 714 -22.16 -15.63 -8.08
CA ALA A 714 -21.78 -15.44 -9.48
C ALA A 714 -22.68 -14.41 -10.16
N ARG A 715 -24.01 -14.54 -9.97
CA ARG A 715 -24.97 -13.51 -10.43
C ARG A 715 -24.69 -12.17 -9.77
N LEU A 716 -24.35 -12.20 -8.48
CA LEU A 716 -23.99 -10.98 -7.75
C LEU A 716 -22.72 -10.33 -8.32
N ASP A 717 -21.68 -11.09 -8.68
CA ASP A 717 -20.46 -10.52 -9.28
C ASP A 717 -20.75 -9.90 -10.64
N ALA A 718 -21.48 -10.63 -11.50
CA ALA A 718 -21.85 -10.16 -12.84
C ALA A 718 -22.71 -8.89 -12.82
N LEU A 719 -23.54 -8.71 -11.78
CA LEU A 719 -24.46 -7.58 -11.64
C LEU A 719 -23.99 -6.48 -10.67
N ARG A 720 -23.03 -6.76 -9.78
CA ARG A 720 -22.45 -5.79 -8.85
C ARG A 720 -21.00 -6.17 -8.48
N PRO A 721 -20.05 -5.94 -9.40
CA PRO A 721 -18.63 -6.24 -9.17
C PRO A 721 -18.11 -5.59 -7.88
N GLY A 722 -17.30 -6.35 -7.12
CA GLY A 722 -16.74 -5.95 -5.83
C GLY A 722 -17.52 -6.45 -4.61
N TYR A 723 -18.69 -7.05 -4.80
CA TYR A 723 -19.47 -7.74 -3.75
C TYR A 723 -19.53 -9.25 -3.97
N GLY A 724 -19.77 -9.69 -5.22
CA GLY A 724 -19.73 -11.11 -5.59
C GLY A 724 -18.32 -11.67 -5.74
N TYR A 725 -18.23 -12.92 -6.17
CA TYR A 725 -16.97 -13.66 -6.30
C TYR A 725 -16.64 -13.98 -7.76
N ALA A 726 -15.36 -13.84 -8.10
CA ALA A 726 -14.86 -14.15 -9.44
C ALA A 726 -14.76 -15.67 -9.67
N GLY A 727 -14.90 -16.11 -10.93
CA GLY A 727 -14.71 -17.50 -11.34
C GLY A 727 -15.96 -18.38 -11.33
N GLY A 728 -17.13 -17.82 -10.99
CA GLY A 728 -18.43 -18.47 -11.19
C GLY A 728 -19.10 -18.07 -12.51
N HIS A 729 -20.18 -18.75 -12.85
CA HIS A 729 -21.02 -18.44 -14.02
C HIS A 729 -22.47 -18.24 -13.59
N ALA A 730 -23.13 -17.23 -14.15
CA ALA A 730 -24.56 -17.00 -13.97
C ALA A 730 -25.23 -16.67 -15.30
N ASP A 731 -26.35 -17.33 -15.58
CA ASP A 731 -27.19 -16.99 -16.72
C ASP A 731 -27.99 -15.71 -16.43
N LEU A 732 -27.76 -14.69 -17.25
CA LEU A 732 -28.45 -13.40 -17.18
C LEU A 732 -29.51 -13.25 -18.29
N SER A 733 -29.75 -14.28 -19.10
CA SER A 733 -30.77 -14.29 -20.13
C SER A 733 -32.18 -14.22 -19.53
N GLU A 734 -32.38 -14.88 -18.38
CA GLU A 734 -33.60 -14.77 -17.57
C GLU A 734 -33.48 -13.60 -16.56
N PRO A 735 -34.36 -12.58 -16.64
CA PRO A 735 -34.39 -11.44 -15.72
C PRO A 735 -34.37 -11.81 -14.24
N ALA A 736 -35.31 -12.66 -13.82
CA ALA A 736 -35.59 -13.01 -12.44
C ALA A 736 -35.94 -14.52 -12.37
N PRO A 737 -34.93 -15.40 -12.38
CA PRO A 737 -35.14 -16.83 -12.46
C PRO A 737 -35.94 -17.43 -11.31
N ALA A 738 -36.72 -18.48 -11.60
CA ALA A 738 -37.40 -19.27 -10.59
C ALA A 738 -36.46 -20.23 -9.84
N GLY A 739 -35.33 -20.61 -10.47
CA GLY A 739 -34.33 -21.52 -9.91
C GLY A 739 -33.18 -20.85 -9.16
N ASP A 740 -33.20 -19.53 -8.98
CA ASP A 740 -32.18 -18.79 -8.23
C ASP A 740 -32.84 -17.77 -7.29
N GLY A 741 -32.20 -17.51 -6.15
CA GLY A 741 -32.68 -16.61 -5.12
C GLY A 741 -32.00 -16.81 -3.78
N ILE A 742 -32.78 -16.79 -2.70
CA ILE A 742 -32.32 -17.05 -1.34
C ILE A 742 -32.52 -18.52 -1.00
N TRP A 743 -31.44 -19.13 -0.52
CA TRP A 743 -31.41 -20.53 -0.11
C TRP A 743 -31.20 -20.63 1.39
N ARG A 744 -31.89 -21.57 2.03
CA ARG A 744 -31.64 -21.99 3.41
C ARG A 744 -30.72 -23.20 3.37
N ILE A 745 -29.60 -23.12 4.09
CA ILE A 745 -28.64 -24.21 4.28
C ILE A 745 -28.83 -24.76 5.68
N ASP A 746 -28.97 -26.06 5.80
CA ASP A 746 -28.88 -26.77 7.07
C ASP A 746 -27.40 -27.00 7.42
N LEU A 747 -26.93 -26.46 8.55
CA LEU A 747 -25.50 -26.46 8.87
C LEU A 747 -24.98 -27.83 9.32
N GLU A 748 -25.85 -28.73 9.77
CA GLU A 748 -25.47 -30.09 10.18
C GLU A 748 -25.25 -30.97 8.95
N SER A 749 -26.26 -31.11 8.10
CA SER A 749 -26.24 -31.94 6.90
C SER A 749 -25.47 -31.32 5.73
N GLY A 750 -25.37 -29.99 5.69
CA GLY A 750 -24.79 -29.23 4.59
C GLY A 750 -25.67 -29.10 3.35
N ALA A 751 -26.94 -29.54 3.42
CA ALA A 751 -27.89 -29.48 2.32
C ALA A 751 -28.62 -28.12 2.25
N SER A 752 -28.91 -27.67 1.03
CA SER A 752 -29.61 -26.41 0.79
C SER A 752 -30.96 -26.58 0.08
N ARG A 753 -31.91 -25.67 0.38
CA ARG A 753 -33.18 -25.53 -0.36
C ARG A 753 -33.46 -24.07 -0.72
N LEU A 754 -33.99 -23.83 -1.91
CA LEU A 754 -34.46 -22.50 -2.32
C LEU A 754 -35.73 -22.15 -1.55
N ILE A 755 -35.72 -21.01 -0.85
CA ILE A 755 -36.87 -20.54 -0.06
C ILE A 755 -37.55 -19.32 -0.68
N LEU A 756 -36.80 -18.43 -1.34
CA LEU A 756 -37.32 -17.25 -2.01
C LEU A 756 -36.62 -17.04 -3.35
N SER A 757 -37.29 -17.35 -4.45
CA SER A 757 -36.76 -17.13 -5.80
C SER A 757 -36.78 -15.66 -6.20
N LEU A 758 -35.94 -15.28 -7.16
CA LEU A 758 -35.96 -13.95 -7.78
C LEU A 758 -37.30 -13.69 -8.47
N ALA A 759 -37.91 -14.71 -9.08
CA ALA A 759 -39.25 -14.61 -9.67
C ALA A 759 -40.29 -14.17 -8.63
N ARG A 760 -40.37 -14.88 -7.49
CA ARG A 760 -41.32 -14.55 -6.41
C ARG A 760 -41.06 -13.18 -5.78
N ALA A 761 -39.80 -12.80 -5.61
CA ALA A 761 -39.45 -11.48 -5.09
C ALA A 761 -39.78 -10.36 -6.08
N ARG A 762 -39.63 -10.60 -7.39
CA ARG A 762 -40.07 -9.68 -8.44
C ARG A 762 -41.59 -9.54 -8.42
N GLU A 763 -42.35 -10.62 -8.27
CA GLU A 763 -43.81 -10.56 -8.14
C GLU A 763 -44.25 -9.69 -6.95
N ALA A 764 -43.64 -9.88 -5.78
CA ALA A 764 -43.88 -9.04 -4.60
C ALA A 764 -43.59 -7.56 -4.89
N LEU A 765 -42.50 -7.26 -5.61
CA LEU A 765 -42.21 -5.90 -6.06
C LEU A 765 -43.31 -5.36 -7.00
N LEU A 766 -43.67 -6.10 -8.05
CA LEU A 766 -44.66 -5.64 -9.03
C LEU A 766 -46.03 -5.36 -8.40
N ALA A 767 -46.40 -6.12 -7.35
CA ALA A 767 -47.65 -5.95 -6.62
C ALA A 767 -47.79 -4.55 -5.98
N ILE A 768 -46.69 -3.92 -5.56
CA ILE A 768 -46.69 -2.61 -4.91
C ILE A 768 -46.38 -1.43 -5.84
N LEU A 769 -45.97 -1.69 -7.08
CA LEU A 769 -45.63 -0.64 -8.06
C LEU A 769 -46.90 -0.08 -8.71
N GLY A 770 -46.87 1.23 -8.99
CA GLY A 770 -47.87 1.88 -9.85
C GLY A 770 -47.76 1.44 -11.31
N THR A 771 -48.79 1.71 -12.12
CA THR A 771 -48.92 1.22 -13.50
C THR A 771 -47.69 1.51 -14.37
N ASP A 772 -47.16 2.74 -14.36
CA ASP A 772 -46.04 3.13 -15.21
C ASP A 772 -44.74 2.45 -14.81
N GLU A 773 -44.45 2.36 -13.51
CA GLU A 773 -43.26 1.68 -13.00
C GLU A 773 -43.34 0.17 -13.23
N ARG A 774 -44.53 -0.43 -13.07
CA ARG A 774 -44.75 -1.84 -13.40
C ARG A 774 -44.44 -2.11 -14.87
N ALA A 775 -44.97 -1.29 -15.78
CA ALA A 775 -44.70 -1.42 -17.22
C ALA A 775 -43.21 -1.26 -17.54
N GLU A 776 -42.49 -0.35 -16.85
CA GLU A 776 -41.04 -0.23 -16.96
C GLU A 776 -40.33 -1.52 -16.53
N HIS A 777 -40.68 -2.07 -15.35
CA HIS A 777 -40.08 -3.29 -14.83
C HIS A 777 -40.38 -4.56 -15.67
N GLU A 778 -41.43 -4.53 -16.46
CA GLU A 778 -41.81 -5.58 -17.41
C GLU A 778 -41.13 -5.41 -18.77
N GLY A 779 -41.02 -4.19 -19.29
CA GLY A 779 -40.50 -3.92 -20.64
C GLY A 779 -39.02 -3.51 -20.75
N ALA A 780 -38.37 -3.12 -19.64
CA ALA A 780 -37.04 -2.50 -19.70
C ALA A 780 -35.86 -3.47 -19.86
N GLY A 781 -36.10 -4.79 -19.78
CA GLY A 781 -35.05 -5.81 -19.88
C GLY A 781 -34.09 -5.80 -18.67
N TYR A 782 -34.63 -5.61 -17.47
CA TYR A 782 -33.83 -5.63 -16.24
C TYR A 782 -33.40 -7.04 -15.85
N ALA A 783 -32.17 -7.19 -15.36
CA ALA A 783 -31.72 -8.36 -14.61
C ALA A 783 -31.78 -8.05 -13.11
N TYR A 784 -32.33 -8.97 -12.32
CA TYR A 784 -32.56 -8.82 -10.88
C TYR A 784 -31.54 -9.63 -10.06
N TRP A 785 -31.18 -9.19 -8.86
CA TRP A 785 -30.33 -9.99 -7.97
C TRP A 785 -30.56 -9.65 -6.51
N PHE A 786 -30.15 -10.56 -5.64
CA PHE A 786 -30.13 -10.32 -4.20
C PHE A 786 -28.78 -9.82 -3.71
N ASN A 787 -28.81 -9.00 -2.65
CA ASN A 787 -27.62 -8.55 -1.95
C ASN A 787 -27.96 -8.16 -0.49
N HIS A 788 -26.98 -8.20 0.41
CA HIS A 788 -27.07 -7.81 1.83
C HIS A 788 -28.21 -8.52 2.56
N CYS A 789 -28.18 -9.86 2.55
CA CYS A 789 -29.07 -10.67 3.37
C CYS A 789 -28.65 -10.59 4.85
N LYS A 790 -29.61 -10.37 5.76
CA LYS A 790 -29.41 -10.32 7.22
C LYS A 790 -30.59 -10.94 7.95
N ILE A 791 -30.31 -11.80 8.92
CA ILE A 791 -31.34 -12.45 9.75
C ILE A 791 -31.68 -11.55 10.93
N ALA A 792 -32.96 -11.51 11.33
CA ALA A 792 -33.41 -10.77 12.51
C ALA A 792 -32.83 -11.38 13.79
N PRO A 793 -32.66 -10.62 14.89
CA PRO A 793 -32.05 -11.10 16.12
C PRO A 793 -32.67 -12.38 16.71
N GLY A 794 -33.99 -12.54 16.62
CA GLY A 794 -34.74 -13.72 17.05
C GLY A 794 -34.82 -14.83 16.00
N GLY A 795 -34.24 -14.64 14.81
CA GLY A 795 -34.05 -15.71 13.83
C GLY A 795 -35.26 -16.10 12.99
N ALA A 796 -36.44 -15.52 13.21
CA ALA A 796 -37.67 -15.95 12.51
C ALA A 796 -37.83 -15.38 11.09
N ARG A 797 -37.25 -14.20 10.83
CA ARG A 797 -37.33 -13.49 9.56
C ARG A 797 -35.95 -13.00 9.12
N PHE A 798 -35.82 -12.72 7.83
CA PHE A 798 -34.63 -12.09 7.27
C PHE A 798 -35.00 -10.89 6.41
N THR A 799 -34.06 -9.96 6.26
CA THR A 799 -34.12 -8.89 5.25
C THR A 799 -33.10 -9.15 4.16
N VAL A 800 -33.42 -8.78 2.93
CA VAL A 800 -32.51 -8.83 1.80
C VAL A 800 -32.83 -7.69 0.82
N LYS A 801 -31.84 -7.24 0.07
CA LYS A 801 -32.08 -6.28 -1.01
C LYS A 801 -32.36 -7.00 -2.32
N LEU A 802 -33.54 -6.76 -2.88
CA LEU A 802 -33.78 -7.02 -4.30
C LEU A 802 -33.32 -5.80 -5.10
N ARG A 803 -32.39 -6.02 -6.03
CA ARG A 803 -31.82 -5.00 -6.91
C ARG A 803 -32.11 -5.34 -8.37
N TRP A 804 -32.02 -4.35 -9.24
CA TRP A 804 -32.18 -4.54 -10.68
C TRP A 804 -31.35 -3.55 -11.49
N ARG A 805 -30.94 -3.93 -12.70
CA ARG A 805 -30.28 -3.04 -13.67
C ARG A 805 -30.39 -3.62 -15.06
N LYS A 806 -30.20 -2.79 -16.10
CA LYS A 806 -30.02 -3.32 -17.45
C LYS A 806 -28.62 -3.95 -17.55
N PRO A 807 -28.47 -5.15 -18.12
CA PRO A 807 -27.14 -5.72 -18.40
C PRO A 807 -26.26 -4.71 -19.16
N GLY A 808 -25.01 -4.51 -18.72
CA GLY A 808 -24.10 -3.49 -19.26
C GLY A 808 -24.47 -2.03 -18.96
N GLY A 809 -25.62 -1.78 -18.32
CA GLY A 809 -26.07 -0.46 -17.92
C GLY A 809 -25.42 0.06 -16.64
N GLY A 810 -25.47 1.38 -16.44
CA GLY A 810 -25.03 2.01 -15.20
C GLY A 810 -25.85 1.59 -13.98
N TRP A 811 -25.25 1.69 -12.80
CA TRP A 811 -25.87 1.38 -11.52
C TRP A 811 -25.93 2.63 -10.63
N ASN A 812 -26.99 2.75 -9.82
CA ASN A 812 -27.06 3.73 -8.74
C ASN A 812 -27.83 3.17 -7.51
N GLY A 813 -27.79 3.90 -6.39
CA GLY A 813 -28.37 3.45 -5.13
C GLY A 813 -29.90 3.29 -5.12
N THR A 814 -30.62 3.92 -6.04
CA THR A 814 -32.10 3.93 -6.07
C THR A 814 -32.69 2.71 -6.78
N MET A 815 -31.88 1.97 -7.53
CA MET A 815 -32.27 0.75 -8.26
C MET A 815 -32.38 -0.47 -7.32
N GLY A 816 -33.22 -0.38 -6.30
CA GLY A 816 -33.44 -1.49 -5.38
C GLY A 816 -34.48 -1.23 -4.31
N VAL A 817 -34.93 -2.31 -3.70
CA VAL A 817 -35.82 -2.31 -2.54
C VAL A 817 -35.20 -3.12 -1.40
N SER A 818 -35.65 -2.87 -0.18
CA SER A 818 -35.49 -3.79 0.95
C SER A 818 -36.72 -4.67 1.01
N LEU A 819 -36.49 -5.97 1.04
CA LEU A 819 -37.51 -7.01 1.20
C LEU A 819 -37.27 -7.70 2.55
N THR A 820 -38.33 -8.10 3.24
CA THR A 820 -38.29 -9.03 4.37
C THR A 820 -39.07 -10.29 4.03
N CYS A 821 -38.74 -11.42 4.66
CA CYS A 821 -39.39 -12.70 4.42
C CYS A 821 -39.15 -13.62 5.63
N GLY A 822 -40.05 -14.57 5.88
CA GLY A 822 -39.84 -15.63 6.87
C GLY A 822 -38.75 -16.62 6.43
N MET A 823 -38.14 -17.30 7.40
CA MET A 823 -37.02 -18.23 7.15
C MET A 823 -37.38 -19.44 6.29
N GLU A 824 -38.68 -19.73 6.09
CA GLU A 824 -39.15 -20.79 5.20
C GLU A 824 -39.65 -20.28 3.84
N GLY A 825 -39.47 -18.97 3.57
CA GLY A 825 -39.83 -18.32 2.32
C GLY A 825 -41.25 -17.79 2.26
N GLU A 826 -41.94 -17.75 3.39
CA GLU A 826 -43.30 -17.25 3.55
C GLU A 826 -43.35 -15.72 3.70
N ASP A 827 -44.49 -15.14 3.30
CA ASP A 827 -44.84 -13.73 3.57
C ASP A 827 -43.73 -12.72 3.22
N PRO A 828 -43.29 -12.68 1.94
CA PRO A 828 -42.34 -11.69 1.46
C PRO A 828 -42.99 -10.30 1.40
N ARG A 829 -42.36 -9.30 2.01
CA ARG A 829 -42.87 -7.92 2.09
C ARG A 829 -41.84 -6.94 1.54
N ILE A 830 -42.27 -5.99 0.73
CA ILE A 830 -41.42 -4.86 0.34
C ILE A 830 -41.52 -3.79 1.42
N VAL A 831 -40.48 -3.62 2.23
CA VAL A 831 -40.49 -2.70 3.38
C VAL A 831 -40.16 -1.27 2.95
N ALA A 832 -39.22 -1.09 2.02
CA ALA A 832 -38.77 0.23 1.61
C ALA A 832 -38.10 0.26 0.23
N ARG A 833 -38.17 1.40 -0.45
CA ARG A 833 -37.54 1.64 -1.76
C ARG A 833 -36.26 2.48 -1.62
N ALA A 834 -35.33 2.31 -2.56
CA ALA A 834 -34.10 3.11 -2.67
C ALA A 834 -33.24 3.11 -1.39
N THR A 835 -33.06 1.95 -0.77
CA THR A 835 -32.38 1.82 0.53
C THR A 835 -30.89 1.47 0.42
N SER A 836 -30.12 1.69 1.49
CA SER A 836 -28.80 1.07 1.74
C SER A 836 -28.54 0.88 3.23
N HIS A 837 -27.51 0.09 3.58
CA HIS A 837 -27.10 -0.24 4.95
C HIS A 837 -28.29 -0.59 5.88
N VAL A 838 -29.15 -1.48 5.40
CA VAL A 838 -30.30 -1.98 6.17
C VAL A 838 -29.79 -2.80 7.33
N ILE A 839 -30.30 -2.61 8.54
CA ILE A 839 -29.97 -3.46 9.70
C ILE A 839 -31.16 -3.56 10.64
N TRP A 840 -31.37 -4.74 11.22
CA TRP A 840 -32.41 -4.94 12.23
C TRP A 840 -32.06 -4.19 13.52
N LEU A 841 -33.07 -3.56 14.12
CA LEU A 841 -33.02 -3.11 15.51
C LEU A 841 -33.36 -4.29 16.43
N ASP A 842 -34.49 -4.92 16.15
CA ASP A 842 -35.09 -6.03 16.87
C ASP A 842 -35.89 -6.90 15.87
N ASP A 843 -36.74 -7.80 16.34
CA ASP A 843 -37.57 -8.68 15.48
C ASP A 843 -38.75 -7.99 14.79
N ARG A 844 -38.92 -6.68 15.01
CA ARG A 844 -40.06 -5.90 14.52
C ARG A 844 -39.63 -4.70 13.68
N GLN A 845 -38.48 -4.10 13.93
CA GLN A 845 -38.07 -2.84 13.32
C GLN A 845 -36.69 -2.91 12.68
N LEU A 846 -36.50 -2.14 11.60
CA LEU A 846 -35.24 -2.01 10.87
C LEU A 846 -34.85 -0.56 10.63
N TYR A 847 -33.54 -0.33 10.64
CA TYR A 847 -32.92 0.88 10.10
C TYR A 847 -32.59 0.73 8.63
N PHE A 848 -32.63 1.83 7.89
CA PHE A 848 -32.00 1.92 6.57
C PHE A 848 -31.69 3.35 6.18
N TRP A 849 -30.63 3.55 5.39
CA TRP A 849 -30.42 4.80 4.67
C TRP A 849 -31.41 4.92 3.51
N ASN A 850 -32.19 5.99 3.48
CA ASN A 850 -33.10 6.31 2.39
C ASN A 850 -32.41 7.21 1.36
N GLN A 851 -32.01 6.65 0.21
CA GLN A 851 -31.30 7.37 -0.85
C GLN A 851 -32.13 8.51 -1.45
N GLY A 852 -33.45 8.35 -1.51
CA GLY A 852 -34.35 9.36 -2.09
C GLY A 852 -34.57 10.55 -1.15
N ALA A 853 -34.54 10.32 0.16
CA ALA A 853 -34.90 11.33 1.16
C ALA A 853 -33.68 11.92 1.90
N GLY A 854 -32.53 11.23 1.89
CA GLY A 854 -31.27 11.73 2.45
C GLY A 854 -31.17 11.64 3.98
N TYR A 855 -31.72 10.59 4.59
CA TYR A 855 -31.60 10.33 6.03
C TYR A 855 -31.70 8.82 6.35
N VAL A 856 -31.26 8.43 7.55
CA VAL A 856 -31.57 7.11 8.12
C VAL A 856 -33.00 7.10 8.66
N ALA A 857 -33.78 6.11 8.24
CA ALA A 857 -35.15 5.88 8.69
C ALA A 857 -35.20 4.66 9.61
N LEU A 858 -36.13 4.69 10.56
CA LEU A 858 -36.58 3.54 11.33
C LEU A 858 -37.98 3.15 10.83
N LYS A 859 -38.21 1.86 10.62
CA LYS A 859 -39.50 1.36 10.13
C LYS A 859 -39.77 -0.05 10.65
N ASP A 860 -41.03 -0.32 10.94
CA ASP A 860 -41.50 -1.68 11.22
C ASP A 860 -41.37 -2.58 9.98
N ASP A 861 -41.21 -3.87 10.22
CA ASP A 861 -41.33 -4.93 9.23
C ASP A 861 -42.79 -5.09 8.78
N ALA A 862 -43.22 -4.16 7.93
CA ALA A 862 -44.53 -4.11 7.34
C ALA A 862 -44.43 -3.78 5.85
N GLU A 863 -45.41 -4.25 5.07
CA GLU A 863 -45.53 -3.93 3.64
C GLU A 863 -45.57 -2.41 3.43
N LEU A 864 -44.89 -1.93 2.40
CA LEU A 864 -44.85 -0.52 2.07
C LEU A 864 -46.26 -0.02 1.70
N SER A 865 -46.80 0.88 2.52
CA SER A 865 -48.04 1.60 2.29
C SER A 865 -47.80 3.00 1.68
N TRP A 866 -48.85 3.56 1.07
CA TRP A 866 -48.90 4.94 0.59
C TRP A 866 -50.00 5.72 1.32
N PRO A 867 -49.71 6.93 1.87
CA PRO A 867 -48.43 7.66 1.83
C PRO A 867 -47.32 6.95 2.61
N ARG A 868 -46.06 7.21 2.25
CA ARG A 868 -44.90 6.51 2.84
C ARG A 868 -44.76 6.88 4.32
N GLU A 869 -45.13 5.97 5.20
CA GLU A 869 -44.85 6.08 6.64
C GLU A 869 -43.41 5.61 6.90
N THR A 870 -42.52 6.56 7.23
CA THR A 870 -41.17 6.29 7.72
C THR A 870 -40.81 7.28 8.82
N GLU A 871 -40.42 6.78 9.98
CA GLU A 871 -39.91 7.60 11.06
C GLU A 871 -38.46 8.03 10.73
N ILE A 872 -38.18 9.32 10.89
CA ILE A 872 -36.82 9.85 10.76
C ILE A 872 -36.11 9.61 12.10
N PHE A 873 -35.08 8.77 12.11
CA PHE A 873 -34.44 8.35 13.35
C PHE A 873 -33.74 9.50 14.09
N ASP A 874 -32.77 10.18 13.45
CA ASP A 874 -32.24 11.47 13.90
C ASP A 874 -31.55 12.18 12.73
N ARG A 875 -32.15 13.27 12.25
CA ARG A 875 -31.66 13.99 11.06
C ARG A 875 -30.42 14.85 11.32
N ARG A 876 -30.08 15.13 12.58
CA ARG A 876 -28.92 15.97 12.94
C ARG A 876 -27.62 15.22 12.70
N HIS A 877 -27.62 13.93 13.02
CA HIS A 877 -26.40 13.11 12.96
C HIS A 877 -26.43 12.06 11.83
N PHE A 878 -27.60 11.60 11.40
CA PHE A 878 -27.76 10.60 10.34
C PHE A 878 -28.28 11.20 9.02
N ALA A 879 -27.68 12.32 8.60
CA ALA A 879 -27.87 12.95 7.29
C ALA A 879 -26.92 12.41 6.20
N ALA A 880 -26.22 11.31 6.48
CA ALA A 880 -25.31 10.65 5.56
C ALA A 880 -25.48 9.12 5.62
N ASN A 881 -25.00 8.44 4.57
CA ASN A 881 -25.05 6.99 4.44
C ASN A 881 -23.91 6.36 5.25
N VAL A 882 -24.22 5.78 6.42
CA VAL A 882 -23.24 5.24 7.39
C VAL A 882 -23.35 3.73 7.52
N HIS A 883 -22.30 3.05 8.00
CA HIS A 883 -22.44 1.70 8.56
C HIS A 883 -22.70 1.84 10.06
N LEU A 884 -23.68 1.10 10.58
CA LEU A 884 -24.17 1.25 11.95
C LEU A 884 -24.32 -0.12 12.59
N ARG A 885 -23.90 -0.23 13.86
CA ARG A 885 -24.03 -1.42 14.69
C ARG A 885 -24.42 -1.04 16.12
N HIS A 886 -25.38 -1.76 16.69
CA HIS A 886 -25.70 -1.66 18.12
C HIS A 886 -24.58 -2.25 18.97
N ILE A 887 -24.43 -1.73 20.17
CA ILE A 887 -23.69 -2.42 21.23
C ILE A 887 -24.56 -3.57 21.74
N PRO A 888 -24.10 -4.83 21.70
CA PRO A 888 -24.94 -5.98 22.05
C PRO A 888 -25.54 -5.93 23.46
N ASP A 889 -24.76 -5.54 24.47
CA ASP A 889 -25.20 -5.48 25.87
C ASP A 889 -25.96 -4.19 26.20
N ASP A 890 -25.91 -3.19 25.30
CA ASP A 890 -26.62 -1.91 25.44
C ASP A 890 -27.17 -1.44 24.06
N PRO A 891 -28.29 -2.00 23.59
CA PRO A 891 -28.88 -1.64 22.29
C PRO A 891 -29.38 -0.19 22.17
N ASN A 892 -29.38 0.57 23.26
CA ASN A 892 -29.62 2.02 23.23
C ASN A 892 -28.39 2.79 22.73
N ARG A 893 -27.24 2.14 22.62
CA ARG A 893 -26.02 2.69 22.06
C ARG A 893 -25.64 2.02 20.75
N MET A 894 -25.05 2.80 19.86
CA MET A 894 -24.62 2.33 18.56
C MET A 894 -23.33 3.00 18.11
N VAL A 895 -22.49 2.22 17.44
CA VAL A 895 -21.32 2.75 16.74
C VAL A 895 -21.61 2.91 15.26
N PHE A 896 -21.06 3.96 14.68
CA PHE A 896 -21.15 4.19 13.25
C PHE A 896 -19.92 4.87 12.68
N ASP A 897 -19.61 4.56 11.42
CA ASP A 897 -18.56 5.21 10.65
C ASP A 897 -19.11 6.25 9.66
N THR A 898 -18.24 7.10 9.11
CA THR A 898 -18.58 8.06 8.04
C THR A 898 -17.91 7.66 6.72
N PRO A 899 -18.39 6.61 6.03
CA PRO A 899 -17.73 6.04 4.86
C PRO A 899 -17.79 7.01 3.66
N TYR A 900 -17.15 6.64 2.56
CA TYR A 900 -17.09 7.43 1.33
C TYR A 900 -16.29 8.74 1.42
N ALA A 901 -15.37 8.82 2.39
CA ALA A 901 -14.47 9.93 2.62
C ALA A 901 -13.01 9.44 2.72
N GLU A 902 -12.04 10.33 2.47
CA GLU A 902 -10.61 10.01 2.63
C GLU A 902 -10.19 9.99 4.11
N GLU A 903 -10.92 10.76 4.92
CA GLU A 903 -10.86 10.76 6.38
C GLU A 903 -12.21 10.24 6.90
N VAL A 904 -12.18 9.10 7.60
CA VAL A 904 -13.36 8.41 8.13
C VAL A 904 -13.36 8.57 9.64
N GLU A 905 -14.49 9.01 10.20
CA GLU A 905 -14.70 9.15 11.63
C GLU A 905 -15.48 7.95 12.16
N LEU A 906 -15.11 7.45 13.35
CA LEU A 906 -15.89 6.50 14.14
C LEU A 906 -16.49 7.22 15.33
N LYS A 907 -17.78 7.00 15.56
CA LYS A 907 -18.56 7.70 16.58
C LYS A 907 -19.47 6.73 17.32
N LEU A 908 -19.77 7.08 18.57
CA LEU A 908 -20.80 6.44 19.40
C LEU A 908 -22.02 7.36 19.45
N PHE A 909 -23.20 6.83 19.19
CA PHE A 909 -24.47 7.51 19.38
C PHE A 909 -25.25 6.86 20.52
N ASP A 910 -25.77 7.69 21.40
CA ASP A 910 -26.63 7.30 22.52
C ASP A 910 -28.07 7.74 22.19
N ARG A 911 -28.98 6.78 22.07
CA ARG A 911 -30.36 7.01 21.64
C ARG A 911 -31.22 7.70 22.68
N GLU A 912 -30.95 7.45 23.96
CA GLU A 912 -31.73 8.02 25.06
C GLU A 912 -31.48 9.52 25.17
N THR A 913 -30.21 9.92 25.06
CA THR A 913 -29.78 11.31 25.20
C THR A 913 -29.70 12.06 23.88
N GLY A 914 -29.62 11.34 22.75
CA GLY A 914 -29.37 11.90 21.42
C GLY A 914 -27.96 12.45 21.23
N GLN A 915 -27.02 12.09 22.12
CA GLN A 915 -25.64 12.57 22.06
C GLN A 915 -24.79 11.73 21.11
N VAL A 916 -23.84 12.40 20.44
CA VAL A 916 -22.80 11.77 19.62
C VAL A 916 -21.44 12.06 20.23
N MET A 917 -20.69 10.99 20.52
CA MET A 917 -19.34 11.06 21.07
C MET A 917 -18.32 10.57 20.04
N PRO A 918 -17.21 11.28 19.81
CA PRO A 918 -16.15 10.81 18.94
C PRO A 918 -15.42 9.62 19.58
N ILE A 919 -15.07 8.61 18.79
CA ILE A 919 -14.20 7.49 19.21
C ILE A 919 -12.80 7.69 18.65
N ALA A 920 -12.70 7.79 17.33
CA ALA A 920 -11.43 7.97 16.64
C ALA A 920 -11.65 8.40 15.18
N ARG A 921 -10.55 8.76 14.52
CA ARG A 921 -10.54 9.23 13.13
C ARG A 921 -9.37 8.64 12.37
N TRP A 922 -9.64 8.10 11.18
CA TRP A 922 -8.68 7.43 10.31
C TRP A 922 -8.55 8.18 8.99
N GLY A 923 -7.32 8.46 8.55
CA GLY A 923 -7.07 8.97 7.21
C GLY A 923 -6.50 7.87 6.30
N GLY A 924 -6.25 8.22 5.03
CA GLY A 924 -5.64 7.30 4.06
C GLY A 924 -6.64 6.40 3.33
N HIS A 925 -7.96 6.62 3.51
CA HIS A 925 -9.02 5.84 2.84
C HIS A 925 -9.15 6.23 1.35
N LEU A 926 -8.15 5.83 0.56
CA LEU A 926 -8.02 6.13 -0.86
C LEU A 926 -8.09 4.83 -1.69
N PRO A 927 -8.92 4.77 -2.75
CA PRO A 927 -9.94 5.76 -3.10
C PRO A 927 -11.12 5.73 -2.12
N ALA A 928 -11.72 6.89 -1.85
CA ALA A 928 -12.91 6.98 -0.99
C ALA A 928 -14.15 6.29 -1.59
N LYS A 929 -14.16 6.04 -2.91
CA LYS A 929 -15.28 5.41 -3.62
C LYS A 929 -14.77 4.37 -4.61
N GLY A 930 -15.61 3.38 -4.91
CA GLY A 930 -15.31 2.32 -5.86
C GLY A 930 -15.37 0.92 -5.25
N PRO A 931 -15.09 -0.11 -6.06
CA PRO A 931 -15.25 -1.51 -5.66
C PRO A 931 -14.18 -1.98 -4.64
N TYR A 932 -12.98 -1.41 -4.68
CA TYR A 932 -11.88 -1.73 -3.76
C TYR A 932 -11.64 -0.65 -2.70
N ARG A 933 -12.61 0.25 -2.47
CA ARG A 933 -12.54 1.19 -1.33
C ARG A 933 -12.53 0.43 -0.01
N CYS A 934 -11.84 0.96 0.99
CA CYS A 934 -11.91 0.47 2.37
C CYS A 934 -12.86 1.36 3.16
N ASP A 935 -13.97 0.80 3.64
CA ASP A 935 -14.77 1.42 4.70
C ASP A 935 -14.33 0.79 6.04
N LEU A 936 -14.59 1.44 7.19
CA LEU A 936 -14.10 0.94 8.48
C LEU A 936 -14.77 -0.35 8.90
N HIS A 937 -16.08 -0.47 8.60
CA HIS A 937 -16.93 -1.59 9.00
C HIS A 937 -16.85 -1.88 10.51
N PRO A 938 -17.25 -0.94 11.37
CA PRO A 938 -17.04 -1.09 12.81
C PRO A 938 -17.79 -2.29 13.39
N VAL A 939 -17.09 -3.10 14.19
CA VAL A 939 -17.63 -4.25 14.91
C VAL A 939 -17.38 -4.06 16.42
N PRO A 940 -18.41 -3.76 17.22
CA PRO A 940 -18.25 -3.60 18.66
C PRO A 940 -18.10 -4.96 19.37
N SER A 941 -17.34 -5.00 20.46
CA SER A 941 -17.47 -6.00 21.52
C SER A 941 -18.85 -5.89 22.18
N ARG A 942 -19.25 -6.93 22.92
CA ARG A 942 -20.54 -7.00 23.62
C ARG A 942 -20.80 -5.78 24.50
N ASP A 943 -19.79 -5.38 25.28
CA ASP A 943 -19.84 -4.21 26.16
C ASP A 943 -19.59 -2.86 25.46
N GLY A 944 -19.17 -2.88 24.19
CA GLY A 944 -18.78 -1.69 23.43
C GLY A 944 -17.48 -1.03 23.88
N GLY A 945 -16.71 -1.65 24.79
CA GLY A 945 -15.41 -1.16 25.23
C GLY A 945 -14.31 -1.29 24.18
N ARG A 946 -14.50 -2.17 23.19
CA ARG A 946 -13.57 -2.41 22.08
C ARG A 946 -14.31 -2.38 20.75
N ILE A 947 -13.82 -1.60 19.79
CA ILE A 947 -14.39 -1.53 18.44
C ILE A 947 -13.34 -1.96 17.42
N ILE A 948 -13.61 -3.05 16.72
CA ILE A 948 -12.74 -3.57 15.65
C ILE A 948 -13.08 -2.85 14.35
N VAL A 949 -12.04 -2.46 13.60
CA VAL A 949 -12.17 -1.82 12.29
C VAL A 949 -11.10 -2.32 11.32
N SER A 950 -11.38 -2.22 10.03
CA SER A 950 -10.39 -2.40 8.96
C SER A 950 -10.05 -1.05 8.33
N SER A 951 -8.77 -0.69 8.25
CA SER A 951 -8.36 0.62 7.72
C SER A 951 -7.05 0.52 6.93
N PRO A 952 -6.87 1.32 5.86
CA PRO A 952 -5.59 1.46 5.17
C PRO A 952 -4.71 2.56 5.78
N ALA A 953 -4.90 2.91 7.07
CA ALA A 953 -4.19 4.02 7.73
C ALA A 953 -2.66 3.85 7.74
N ASP A 954 -2.17 2.60 7.69
CA ASP A 954 -0.77 2.25 7.47
C ASP A 954 -0.51 1.84 6.00
N GLY A 955 -1.22 2.43 5.04
CA GLY A 955 -0.97 2.34 3.60
C GLY A 955 -1.40 1.05 2.89
N ARG A 956 -1.76 -0.02 3.61
CA ARG A 956 -2.62 -1.12 3.11
C ARG A 956 -3.63 -1.48 4.18
N ARG A 957 -4.71 -2.16 3.82
CA ARG A 957 -5.73 -2.54 4.82
C ARG A 957 -5.10 -3.39 5.91
N GLN A 958 -5.29 -2.98 7.16
CA GLN A 958 -5.00 -3.75 8.35
C GLN A 958 -6.18 -3.65 9.32
N ILE A 959 -6.23 -4.57 10.27
CA ILE A 959 -7.17 -4.60 11.38
C ILE A 959 -6.63 -3.80 12.56
N TYR A 960 -7.49 -2.98 13.14
CA TYR A 960 -7.24 -2.15 14.32
C TYR A 960 -8.33 -2.38 15.36
N VAL A 961 -8.03 -2.05 16.61
CA VAL A 961 -8.99 -1.95 17.70
C VAL A 961 -8.94 -0.55 18.31
N ALA A 962 -10.09 0.07 18.50
CA ALA A 962 -10.28 1.22 19.37
C ALA A 962 -10.76 0.73 20.74
N GLU A 963 -10.02 1.01 21.80
CA GLU A 963 -10.25 0.52 23.16
C GLU A 963 -10.52 1.71 24.08
N ARG A 964 -11.56 1.61 24.91
CA ARG A 964 -11.88 2.62 25.92
C ARG A 964 -10.86 2.54 27.06
N THR A 965 -10.33 3.68 27.49
CA THR A 965 -9.32 3.79 28.57
C THR A 965 -9.92 3.67 29.95
#